data_AF-A0A843KY35-F1
#
_entry.id   AF-A0A843KY35-F1
#
_cell.length_a   1.000
_cell.length_b   1.000
_cell.length_c   1.000
_cell.angle_alpha   90.00
_cell.angle_beta   90.00
_cell.angle_gamma   90.00
#
_symmetry.space_group_name_H-M   'P 1'
#
loop_
_entity.id
_entity.type
_entity.pdbx_description
1 polymer ?
#
loop_
_entity_poly.entity_id
_entity_poly.type
_entity_poly.pdbx_seq_one_letter_code
_entity_poly.pdbx_strand_id
1 'polypeptide(L)'
;MTSLRPWREIAVPHEDVLKGTFQQAEFAADLSRVHAGTASPEYGDPVLFFKRTYITEGMRLLLDSVMKRITGAGGDPVIQLQTAFGGGKTHTMLAVYHLARGTVPAGDLQGIPPILDAAGVIDLPKARVVVIDGTKLSPNMPDGRGSINVHTMWGDLAWQLGGEEAYERIREADESGTSPGKETLADLLATYAPCVILMDELVAYIRQFDENKTLTGGTYDSNISFMQALTEAMKAVPNAVLLASLPESDQEAGSRRGVAALRTLEHYFARVQALWKPVAAEEAFEIVRRRLFSEITNTATVEAAGRAFADLYITSGAEFPRETQESRYYQRLVNAYPIHPEVFDRLYEDWSSLDNFQRTRGVLKLMAKVIHRLWKDGNNDLLIMPGSLPLYDGNTRNEAIYYLPPGWDPVVERDIDGDRAETTEIESRDTRFGSVQACRRVARTVFLGSAPGTPNRMVQGIEQERILLGSVQPGQQTSVFRDALNRLADRLYYLNGANNRYWFDTRPNLRREMEERKRRFDEKEDVIPAIAEGVKKAVAKGHFDGIHIFTASGDIPDDSALRLLVLPPHAHYGKREVQMATVCATEHLKKRGDQPRHRQNRLIFLAADADNTRLLIDHVRSMLAWESIVTDYKNNRIVLDNLMARNAETNLDTARRTVARTIRETYRWLLVPVQEIVGGRVSTEFRWEDYVINPSAEKPIEEIERVLKENEALITEWAPIHLSSLLKRWFWKDGVAEMQA
;
A
#
# COMPACT_ATOMS: atom_id res chain seq x y z
N MET A 1 -3.49 30.59 -26.62
CA MET A 1 -3.40 29.72 -25.38
C MET A 1 -3.85 28.30 -25.72
N THR A 2 -2.89 27.49 -26.24
CA THR A 2 -3.15 26.09 -26.66
C THR A 2 -4.01 25.36 -25.63
N SER A 3 -5.31 25.21 -25.79
CA SER A 3 -6.28 24.42 -25.00
C SER A 3 -5.72 23.02 -24.68
N LEU A 4 -5.42 22.72 -23.30
CA LEU A 4 -4.94 21.41 -22.80
C LEU A 4 -5.90 20.30 -23.21
N ARG A 5 -5.31 19.23 -23.75
CA ARG A 5 -6.15 18.12 -24.25
C ARG A 5 -5.88 16.85 -23.42
N PRO A 6 -6.90 16.02 -23.33
CA PRO A 6 -6.72 14.75 -22.62
C PRO A 6 -5.71 13.83 -23.33
N TRP A 7 -5.11 12.98 -22.50
CA TRP A 7 -4.04 12.14 -23.06
C TRP A 7 -4.58 11.24 -24.18
N ARG A 8 -5.82 10.85 -24.12
CA ARG A 8 -6.35 9.87 -25.10
C ARG A 8 -6.44 10.47 -26.50
N GLU A 9 -6.52 11.82 -26.52
CA GLU A 9 -6.59 12.45 -27.85
C GLU A 9 -5.20 12.57 -28.48
N ILE A 10 -4.18 12.30 -27.68
CA ILE A 10 -2.81 12.55 -28.17
C ILE A 10 -2.08 11.19 -28.28
N ALA A 11 -2.31 10.33 -27.30
CA ALA A 11 -1.55 9.08 -27.27
C ALA A 11 -2.49 7.90 -27.48
N VAL A 12 -2.33 7.26 -28.72
CA VAL A 12 -3.25 6.15 -29.07
C VAL A 12 -2.56 4.82 -28.72
N PRO A 13 -3.29 4.05 -27.85
CA PRO A 13 -2.69 2.74 -27.53
C PRO A 13 -2.64 1.82 -28.76
N HIS A 14 -1.80 0.83 -28.69
CA HIS A 14 -1.77 -0.15 -29.80
C HIS A 14 -3.08 -0.93 -29.85
N GLU A 15 -3.31 -1.57 -31.00
CA GLU A 15 -4.61 -2.22 -31.26
C GLU A 15 -4.87 -3.35 -30.24
N ASP A 16 -3.87 -4.09 -29.92
CA ASP A 16 -4.09 -5.20 -28.97
C ASP A 16 -4.48 -4.69 -27.58
N VAL A 17 -3.96 -3.50 -27.15
CA VAL A 17 -4.34 -2.93 -25.85
C VAL A 17 -5.75 -2.33 -25.95
N LEU A 18 -6.09 -1.82 -27.13
CA LEU A 18 -7.44 -1.21 -27.30
C LEU A 18 -8.52 -2.29 -27.22
N LYS A 19 -8.21 -3.48 -27.85
CA LYS A 19 -9.26 -4.51 -27.96
C LYS A 19 -9.26 -5.39 -26.72
N GLY A 20 -8.31 -5.11 -25.83
CA GLY A 20 -8.25 -5.91 -24.58
C GLY A 20 -7.79 -7.34 -24.84
N THR A 21 -7.33 -7.63 -26.08
CA THR A 21 -6.90 -9.01 -26.40
C THR A 21 -5.42 -9.18 -26.06
N PHE A 22 -4.99 -8.31 -25.19
CA PHE A 22 -3.59 -8.34 -24.76
C PHE A 22 -3.32 -9.64 -23.98
N GLN A 23 -2.38 -10.57 -24.64
CA GLN A 23 -2.09 -11.84 -23.94
C GLN A 23 -0.64 -11.83 -23.42
N GLN A 24 -0.54 -12.37 -22.19
CA GLN A 24 0.76 -12.43 -21.49
C GLN A 24 1.83 -13.09 -22.38
N ALA A 25 1.41 -14.02 -23.17
CA ALA A 25 2.36 -14.78 -24.00
C ALA A 25 2.92 -13.91 -25.14
N GLU A 26 2.22 -12.78 -25.39
CA GLU A 26 2.63 -11.93 -26.53
C GLU A 26 3.81 -11.02 -26.14
N PHE A 27 4.30 -11.04 -24.78
CA PHE A 27 5.50 -10.25 -24.40
C PHE A 27 6.69 -11.18 -24.20
N ALA A 28 6.33 -12.48 -24.41
CA ALA A 28 7.54 -13.34 -24.24
C ALA A 28 8.24 -13.55 -25.58
N ALA A 29 9.28 -12.86 -25.68
CA ALA A 29 10.09 -13.06 -26.91
C ALA A 29 10.63 -14.49 -26.96
N ASP A 30 10.43 -15.02 -28.19
CA ASP A 30 10.95 -16.40 -28.37
C ASP A 30 11.92 -16.41 -29.58
N LEU A 31 13.15 -16.52 -29.21
CA LEU A 31 14.20 -16.42 -30.24
C LEU A 31 14.09 -17.59 -31.23
N SER A 32 13.66 -18.78 -30.78
CA SER A 32 13.55 -19.94 -31.69
C SER A 32 12.44 -19.75 -32.73
N ARG A 33 11.30 -19.21 -32.30
CA ARG A 33 10.19 -19.00 -33.26
C ARG A 33 10.58 -17.96 -34.33
N VAL A 34 11.36 -16.89 -33.84
CA VAL A 34 11.80 -15.88 -34.85
C VAL A 34 12.75 -16.55 -35.85
N HIS A 35 13.65 -17.36 -35.29
CA HIS A 35 14.61 -18.01 -36.19
C HIS A 35 13.90 -18.99 -37.13
N ALA A 36 12.79 -19.62 -36.73
CA ALA A 36 12.05 -20.59 -37.57
C ALA A 36 11.06 -19.88 -38.49
N GLY A 37 10.83 -18.56 -38.26
CA GLY A 37 9.92 -17.78 -39.14
C GLY A 37 8.46 -17.94 -38.72
N THR A 38 8.18 -18.42 -37.50
CA THR A 38 6.77 -18.65 -37.11
C THR A 38 6.35 -17.64 -36.03
N ALA A 39 7.30 -16.65 -35.75
CA ALA A 39 6.96 -15.68 -34.67
C ALA A 39 6.01 -14.61 -35.19
N SER A 40 5.30 -13.97 -34.30
CA SER A 40 4.43 -12.85 -34.71
C SER A 40 5.23 -11.73 -35.37
N PRO A 41 4.57 -10.93 -36.19
CA PRO A 41 5.27 -9.91 -36.98
C PRO A 41 5.99 -8.88 -36.08
N GLU A 42 5.48 -8.66 -34.85
CA GLU A 42 6.13 -7.67 -33.98
C GLU A 42 7.55 -8.11 -33.56
N TYR A 43 7.80 -9.37 -33.51
CA TYR A 43 9.15 -9.86 -33.15
C TYR A 43 9.89 -10.33 -34.40
N GLY A 44 9.20 -10.86 -35.42
CA GLY A 44 9.82 -11.45 -36.63
C GLY A 44 10.25 -10.39 -37.64
N ASP A 45 9.45 -9.28 -37.74
CA ASP A 45 9.78 -8.22 -38.72
C ASP A 45 10.73 -7.19 -38.07
N PRO A 46 11.93 -7.02 -38.64
CA PRO A 46 12.95 -6.17 -38.01
C PRO A 46 12.47 -4.71 -37.89
N VAL A 47 11.75 -4.19 -38.86
CA VAL A 47 11.30 -2.78 -38.79
C VAL A 47 10.26 -2.60 -37.67
N LEU A 48 9.34 -3.52 -37.63
CA LEU A 48 8.31 -3.41 -36.57
C LEU A 48 8.94 -3.64 -35.19
N PHE A 49 9.91 -4.60 -35.14
CA PHE A 49 10.56 -4.90 -33.84
C PHE A 49 11.26 -3.65 -33.29
N PHE A 50 12.05 -2.92 -34.13
CA PHE A 50 12.82 -1.78 -33.60
C PHE A 50 11.92 -0.55 -33.42
N LYS A 51 10.79 -0.60 -34.16
CA LYS A 51 9.82 0.51 -33.92
C LYS A 51 9.22 0.38 -32.51
N ARG A 52 9.15 -0.80 -32.00
CA ARG A 52 8.49 -1.00 -30.69
C ARG A 52 9.55 -1.21 -29.60
N THR A 53 10.80 -1.13 -30.08
CA THR A 53 11.88 -1.38 -29.09
C THR A 53 12.58 -0.05 -28.77
N TYR A 54 12.64 0.17 -27.45
CA TYR A 54 13.48 1.32 -27.03
C TYR A 54 14.91 0.85 -26.76
N ILE A 55 15.88 1.57 -27.53
CA ILE A 55 17.29 1.14 -27.38
C ILE A 55 17.89 1.84 -26.15
N THR A 56 18.01 0.99 -25.09
CA THR A 56 18.61 1.57 -23.86
C THR A 56 20.12 1.76 -24.04
N GLU A 57 20.59 2.44 -23.12
CA GLU A 57 22.04 2.69 -23.21
C GLU A 57 22.82 1.36 -23.20
N GLY A 58 22.43 0.47 -22.28
CA GLY A 58 23.10 -0.86 -22.25
C GLY A 58 22.99 -1.58 -23.59
N MET A 59 21.77 -1.64 -24.16
CA MET A 59 21.61 -2.30 -25.47
C MET A 59 22.43 -1.61 -26.56
N ARG A 60 22.47 -0.32 -26.44
CA ARG A 60 23.27 0.42 -27.45
C ARG A 60 24.74 0.01 -27.39
N LEU A 61 25.33 -0.03 -26.20
CA LEU A 61 26.74 -0.42 -26.06
C LEU A 61 26.95 -1.84 -26.56
N LEU A 62 25.94 -2.66 -26.19
CA LEU A 62 26.03 -4.07 -26.67
C LEU A 62 26.00 -4.13 -28.19
N LEU A 63 25.01 -3.53 -28.77
CA LEU A 63 24.90 -3.58 -30.25
C LEU A 63 26.14 -2.97 -30.92
N ASP A 64 26.68 -1.90 -30.28
CA ASP A 64 27.93 -1.30 -30.82
C ASP A 64 29.07 -2.32 -30.79
N SER A 65 29.24 -3.03 -29.67
CA SER A 65 30.32 -4.04 -29.54
C SER A 65 30.13 -5.17 -30.57
N VAL A 66 28.87 -5.64 -30.71
CA VAL A 66 28.61 -6.72 -31.68
C VAL A 66 28.92 -6.25 -33.10
N MET A 67 28.58 -5.05 -33.42
CA MET A 67 28.84 -4.54 -34.78
C MET A 67 30.35 -4.42 -35.02
N LYS A 68 31.08 -3.91 -34.08
CA LYS A 68 32.54 -3.80 -34.25
C LYS A 68 33.17 -5.18 -34.44
N ARG A 69 32.54 -6.12 -33.67
CA ARG A 69 33.15 -7.47 -33.77
C ARG A 69 32.88 -8.09 -35.14
N ILE A 70 31.66 -8.01 -35.62
CA ILE A 70 31.33 -8.70 -36.90
C ILE A 70 31.99 -7.97 -38.08
N THR A 71 32.43 -6.71 -37.91
CA THR A 71 33.08 -6.01 -39.04
C THR A 71 34.60 -6.06 -38.88
N GLY A 72 35.05 -6.75 -37.89
CA GLY A 72 36.51 -6.94 -37.70
C GLY A 72 37.18 -5.69 -37.11
N ALA A 73 36.43 -4.78 -36.61
CA ALA A 73 37.00 -3.50 -36.12
C ALA A 73 37.17 -3.55 -34.60
N GLY A 74 37.23 -4.82 -34.08
CA GLY A 74 37.36 -4.94 -32.61
C GLY A 74 36.02 -5.31 -31.96
N GLY A 75 35.87 -5.45 -30.64
CA GLY A 75 34.64 -5.88 -29.95
C GLY A 75 34.89 -7.17 -29.14
N ASP A 76 33.88 -7.40 -28.36
CA ASP A 76 34.06 -8.56 -27.46
C ASP A 76 33.58 -9.86 -28.15
N PRO A 77 34.36 -10.94 -28.02
CA PRO A 77 34.04 -12.20 -28.70
C PRO A 77 32.97 -12.99 -27.96
N VAL A 78 32.89 -12.80 -26.62
CA VAL A 78 31.86 -13.52 -25.83
C VAL A 78 31.18 -12.51 -24.89
N ILE A 79 29.81 -12.60 -25.00
CA ILE A 79 29.06 -11.62 -24.20
C ILE A 79 28.00 -12.39 -23.41
N GLN A 80 28.18 -12.18 -22.10
CA GLN A 80 27.12 -12.75 -21.23
C GLN A 80 26.06 -11.69 -20.93
N LEU A 81 24.79 -12.20 -21.21
CA LEU A 81 23.73 -11.22 -20.94
C LEU A 81 23.24 -11.38 -19.50
N GLN A 82 23.62 -10.35 -18.86
CA GLN A 82 23.05 -10.34 -17.48
C GLN A 82 22.03 -9.20 -17.36
N THR A 83 20.85 -9.53 -17.21
CA THR A 83 19.84 -8.44 -17.22
C THR A 83 19.76 -7.81 -15.82
N ALA A 84 19.95 -6.50 -15.74
CA ALA A 84 19.70 -5.69 -14.51
C ALA A 84 18.21 -5.64 -14.19
N PHE A 85 17.28 -6.09 -15.20
CA PHE A 85 15.87 -5.68 -15.00
C PHE A 85 14.95 -6.76 -15.56
N GLY A 86 15.16 -8.04 -15.05
CA GLY A 86 14.14 -9.13 -15.16
C GLY A 86 13.17 -8.90 -16.32
N GLY A 87 13.63 -9.25 -17.55
CA GLY A 87 12.78 -9.60 -18.73
C GLY A 87 13.22 -8.82 -19.97
N GLY A 88 14.56 -9.14 -20.48
CA GLY A 88 14.90 -8.49 -21.77
C GLY A 88 16.07 -9.21 -22.45
N LYS A 89 16.53 -10.45 -21.85
CA LYS A 89 17.71 -11.12 -22.46
C LYS A 89 17.36 -11.63 -23.86
N THR A 90 16.15 -12.32 -23.84
CA THR A 90 15.77 -12.84 -25.17
C THR A 90 15.47 -11.69 -26.14
N HIS A 91 14.85 -10.65 -25.62
CA HIS A 91 14.56 -9.48 -26.47
C HIS A 91 15.86 -8.84 -27.00
N THR A 92 16.87 -8.70 -26.11
CA THR A 92 18.15 -8.10 -26.56
C THR A 92 18.81 -9.01 -27.61
N MET A 93 18.71 -10.31 -27.36
CA MET A 93 19.28 -11.23 -28.37
C MET A 93 18.57 -11.08 -29.72
N LEU A 94 17.27 -10.84 -29.67
CA LEU A 94 16.55 -10.65 -30.94
C LEU A 94 17.01 -9.38 -31.66
N ALA A 95 17.30 -8.35 -30.82
CA ALA A 95 17.84 -7.12 -31.47
C ALA A 95 19.14 -7.42 -32.21
N VAL A 96 19.99 -8.25 -31.54
CA VAL A 96 21.26 -8.62 -32.20
C VAL A 96 20.97 -9.50 -33.42
N TYR A 97 20.01 -10.40 -33.23
CA TYR A 97 19.61 -11.29 -34.35
C TYR A 97 19.23 -10.47 -35.60
N HIS A 98 18.29 -9.49 -35.43
CA HIS A 98 17.81 -8.74 -36.61
C HIS A 98 18.93 -7.85 -37.18
N LEU A 99 19.73 -7.36 -36.27
CA LEU A 99 20.83 -6.50 -36.75
C LEU A 99 21.85 -7.33 -37.55
N ALA A 100 22.17 -8.55 -37.09
CA ALA A 100 23.22 -9.37 -37.73
C ALA A 100 22.70 -9.96 -39.05
N ARG A 101 21.41 -10.24 -39.15
CA ARG A 101 20.87 -10.81 -40.41
C ARG A 101 20.88 -9.77 -41.52
N GLY A 102 20.72 -8.53 -41.08
CA GLY A 102 20.84 -7.39 -42.02
C GLY A 102 19.87 -7.54 -43.21
N THR A 103 18.59 -7.97 -42.95
CA THR A 103 17.64 -8.25 -44.07
C THR A 103 17.01 -6.94 -44.55
N VAL A 104 17.16 -5.84 -43.66
CA VAL A 104 16.60 -4.53 -44.08
C VAL A 104 17.67 -3.45 -43.90
N PRO A 105 17.55 -2.34 -44.69
CA PRO A 105 18.54 -1.28 -44.56
C PRO A 105 18.51 -0.62 -43.16
N ALA A 106 19.68 -0.15 -42.73
CA ALA A 106 19.82 0.39 -41.35
C ALA A 106 18.93 1.63 -41.18
N GLY A 107 18.68 2.39 -42.27
CA GLY A 107 17.84 3.62 -42.18
C GLY A 107 16.39 3.30 -41.78
N ASP A 108 16.03 2.09 -41.99
CA ASP A 108 14.62 1.74 -41.66
C ASP A 108 14.51 1.22 -40.22
N LEU A 109 15.69 0.94 -39.65
CA LEU A 109 15.64 0.42 -38.26
C LEU A 109 15.82 1.58 -37.26
N GLN A 110 14.72 1.96 -36.66
CA GLN A 110 14.71 3.13 -35.75
C GLN A 110 15.74 2.94 -34.62
N GLY A 111 16.63 3.99 -34.39
CA GLY A 111 17.58 4.02 -33.26
C GLY A 111 18.91 3.36 -33.64
N ILE A 112 19.00 2.65 -34.82
CA ILE A 112 20.22 1.88 -35.17
C ILE A 112 21.22 2.78 -35.90
N PRO A 113 20.83 3.73 -36.70
CA PRO A 113 21.77 4.56 -37.49
C PRO A 113 22.80 5.24 -36.59
N PRO A 114 22.41 5.84 -35.50
CA PRO A 114 23.43 6.47 -34.65
C PRO A 114 24.47 5.45 -34.15
N ILE A 115 24.00 4.22 -33.91
CA ILE A 115 24.95 3.19 -33.44
C ILE A 115 25.94 2.83 -34.54
N LEU A 116 25.46 2.76 -35.75
CA LEU A 116 26.37 2.45 -36.88
C LEU A 116 27.37 3.58 -37.10
N ASP A 117 26.87 4.80 -36.96
CA ASP A 117 27.78 5.95 -37.14
C ASP A 117 28.91 5.91 -36.09
N ALA A 118 28.50 5.59 -34.92
CA ALA A 118 29.52 5.53 -33.85
C ALA A 118 30.53 4.40 -34.11
N ALA A 119 30.04 3.34 -34.72
CA ALA A 119 30.93 2.19 -34.99
C ALA A 119 31.69 2.39 -36.30
N GLY A 120 31.47 3.51 -36.99
CA GLY A 120 32.17 3.79 -38.27
C GLY A 120 31.78 2.80 -39.38
N VAL A 121 30.56 2.24 -39.32
CA VAL A 121 30.11 1.24 -40.31
C VAL A 121 29.06 1.89 -41.22
N ILE A 122 29.24 1.72 -42.61
CA ILE A 122 28.37 2.44 -43.58
C ILE A 122 27.19 1.53 -43.96
N ASP A 123 27.42 0.16 -44.04
CA ASP A 123 26.29 -0.75 -44.31
C ASP A 123 26.24 -1.86 -43.25
N LEU A 124 24.96 -2.24 -43.04
CA LEU A 124 24.82 -3.32 -42.05
C LEU A 124 25.49 -4.61 -42.56
N PRO A 125 26.54 -5.11 -41.79
CA PRO A 125 27.19 -6.35 -42.24
C PRO A 125 26.26 -7.57 -42.08
N LYS A 126 26.32 -8.41 -43.14
CA LYS A 126 25.52 -9.65 -43.04
C LYS A 126 26.37 -10.76 -42.42
N ALA A 127 25.73 -11.28 -41.28
CA ALA A 127 26.47 -12.39 -40.64
C ALA A 127 25.57 -13.62 -40.55
N ARG A 128 26.28 -14.68 -40.54
CA ARG A 128 25.51 -15.91 -40.25
C ARG A 128 25.11 -15.97 -38.77
N VAL A 129 23.84 -16.33 -38.61
CA VAL A 129 23.37 -16.29 -37.21
C VAL A 129 22.97 -17.72 -36.80
N VAL A 130 23.55 -18.14 -35.67
CA VAL A 130 23.18 -19.44 -35.10
C VAL A 130 22.41 -19.21 -33.79
N VAL A 131 21.23 -20.00 -33.73
CA VAL A 131 20.43 -19.83 -32.50
C VAL A 131 20.35 -21.18 -31.79
N ILE A 132 20.84 -21.14 -30.52
CA ILE A 132 20.68 -22.34 -29.67
C ILE A 132 19.80 -22.00 -28.47
N ASP A 133 18.66 -22.74 -28.47
CA ASP A 133 17.70 -22.51 -27.34
C ASP A 133 17.64 -23.76 -26.46
N GLY A 134 18.03 -23.56 -25.18
CA GLY A 134 18.14 -24.71 -24.26
C GLY A 134 16.78 -25.37 -24.00
N THR A 135 15.68 -24.66 -24.18
CA THR A 135 14.35 -25.26 -23.91
C THR A 135 13.85 -26.03 -25.12
N LYS A 136 14.44 -25.67 -26.31
CA LYS A 136 14.03 -26.38 -27.53
C LYS A 136 14.87 -27.65 -27.73
N LEU A 137 16.10 -27.60 -27.20
CA LEU A 137 16.97 -28.76 -27.45
C LEU A 137 16.60 -29.90 -26.50
N SER A 138 16.64 -31.11 -27.11
CA SER A 138 16.37 -32.31 -26.29
C SER A 138 17.66 -33.13 -26.13
N PRO A 139 17.99 -33.47 -24.85
CA PRO A 139 19.26 -34.15 -24.63
C PRO A 139 19.24 -35.60 -25.15
N ASN A 140 18.01 -36.11 -25.45
CA ASN A 140 18.01 -37.55 -25.80
C ASN A 140 17.30 -37.78 -27.14
N MET A 141 16.89 -36.73 -27.72
CA MET A 141 16.17 -36.94 -29.00
C MET A 141 16.89 -36.13 -30.11
N PRO A 142 17.54 -36.94 -30.96
CA PRO A 142 18.21 -36.23 -32.07
C PRO A 142 17.19 -35.56 -33.02
N ASP A 143 17.69 -34.44 -33.60
CA ASP A 143 16.84 -33.70 -34.56
C ASP A 143 17.17 -34.10 -36.00
N GLY A 144 16.09 -34.60 -36.68
CA GLY A 144 16.30 -35.07 -38.08
C GLY A 144 16.37 -33.89 -39.05
N ARG A 145 17.48 -33.74 -39.81
CA ARG A 145 17.59 -32.74 -40.90
C ARG A 145 17.91 -33.45 -42.22
N GLY A 146 16.75 -33.84 -42.83
CA GLY A 146 16.96 -34.67 -44.04
C GLY A 146 17.50 -36.07 -43.66
N SER A 147 18.78 -36.41 -44.19
CA SER A 147 19.35 -37.76 -43.92
C SER A 147 20.31 -37.71 -42.72
N ILE A 148 20.42 -36.58 -42.12
CA ILE A 148 21.38 -36.44 -41.00
C ILE A 148 20.59 -36.28 -39.70
N ASN A 149 21.05 -37.04 -38.73
CA ASN A 149 20.48 -36.86 -37.38
C ASN A 149 21.47 -36.10 -36.48
N VAL A 150 21.03 -34.90 -36.11
CA VAL A 150 21.92 -34.06 -35.26
C VAL A 150 21.61 -34.37 -33.78
N HIS A 151 22.72 -34.75 -33.07
CA HIS A 151 22.50 -35.27 -31.69
C HIS A 151 22.83 -34.21 -30.64
N THR A 152 23.83 -33.38 -30.94
CA THR A 152 24.40 -32.54 -29.86
C THR A 152 24.26 -31.07 -30.25
N MET A 153 24.57 -30.11 -29.17
CA MET A 153 24.52 -28.65 -29.45
C MET A 153 25.59 -28.26 -30.47
N TRP A 154 26.72 -28.87 -30.39
CA TRP A 154 27.77 -28.48 -31.37
C TRP A 154 27.45 -29.01 -32.77
N GLY A 155 26.73 -30.18 -32.85
CA GLY A 155 26.23 -30.61 -34.18
C GLY A 155 25.25 -29.59 -34.76
N ASP A 156 24.33 -29.18 -33.85
CA ASP A 156 23.33 -28.18 -34.30
C ASP A 156 24.01 -26.88 -34.72
N LEU A 157 25.01 -26.50 -34.00
CA LEU A 157 25.75 -25.27 -34.34
C LEU A 157 26.40 -25.40 -35.73
N ALA A 158 27.06 -26.48 -36.01
CA ALA A 158 27.74 -26.65 -37.31
C ALA A 158 26.73 -26.69 -38.46
N TRP A 159 25.62 -27.39 -38.19
CA TRP A 159 24.60 -27.48 -39.26
C TRP A 159 24.06 -26.09 -39.61
N GLN A 160 23.78 -25.27 -38.55
CA GLN A 160 23.21 -23.92 -38.82
C GLN A 160 24.25 -23.02 -39.48
N LEU A 161 25.52 -23.23 -39.27
CA LEU A 161 26.56 -22.35 -39.87
C LEU A 161 26.75 -22.69 -41.35
N GLY A 162 26.74 -23.94 -41.68
CA GLY A 162 27.14 -24.17 -43.11
C GLY A 162 26.47 -25.42 -43.66
N GLY A 163 25.38 -25.96 -42.92
CA GLY A 163 24.59 -27.09 -43.46
C GLY A 163 25.39 -28.40 -43.39
N GLU A 164 25.24 -29.23 -44.34
CA GLU A 164 25.82 -30.60 -44.31
C GLU A 164 27.35 -30.55 -44.36
N GLU A 165 27.88 -29.59 -45.10
CA GLU A 165 29.36 -29.50 -45.22
C GLU A 165 30.00 -29.17 -43.86
N ALA A 166 29.45 -28.26 -43.17
CA ALA A 166 30.01 -27.89 -41.84
C ALA A 166 29.78 -29.04 -40.84
N TYR A 167 28.65 -29.69 -40.96
CA TYR A 167 28.36 -30.80 -40.01
C TYR A 167 29.36 -31.95 -40.20
N GLU A 168 29.71 -32.19 -41.38
CA GLU A 168 30.63 -33.31 -41.64
C GLU A 168 31.96 -33.11 -40.91
N ARG A 169 32.32 -31.98 -40.66
CA ARG A 169 33.60 -31.71 -39.97
C ARG A 169 33.52 -32.09 -38.50
N ILE A 170 32.23 -32.10 -38.01
CA ILE A 170 32.14 -32.39 -36.55
C ILE A 170 31.28 -33.64 -36.35
N ARG A 171 31.07 -34.43 -37.40
CA ARG A 171 30.13 -35.56 -37.37
C ARG A 171 30.55 -36.57 -36.29
N GLU A 172 31.83 -36.86 -36.33
CA GLU A 172 32.28 -37.87 -35.34
C GLU A 172 32.02 -37.39 -33.91
N ALA A 173 32.30 -36.12 -33.64
CA ALA A 173 32.04 -35.57 -32.29
C ALA A 173 30.53 -35.55 -31.97
N ASP A 174 29.70 -35.24 -32.96
CA ASP A 174 28.24 -35.21 -32.74
C ASP A 174 27.71 -36.62 -32.42
N GLU A 175 28.19 -37.66 -33.15
CA GLU A 175 27.63 -39.03 -32.99
C GLU A 175 28.15 -39.67 -31.69
N SER A 176 29.34 -39.22 -31.32
CA SER A 176 29.90 -39.86 -30.10
C SER A 176 29.46 -39.09 -28.84
N GLY A 177 28.88 -37.85 -29.07
CA GLY A 177 28.45 -37.05 -27.90
C GLY A 177 29.65 -36.50 -27.11
N THR A 178 30.80 -36.42 -27.76
CA THR A 178 32.01 -35.87 -27.11
C THR A 178 32.36 -34.51 -27.75
N SER A 179 32.76 -33.53 -26.83
CA SER A 179 33.01 -32.16 -27.29
C SER A 179 34.18 -32.13 -28.29
N PRO A 180 33.95 -31.36 -29.41
CA PRO A 180 35.10 -31.16 -30.30
C PRO A 180 36.17 -30.27 -29.66
N GLY A 181 37.37 -30.41 -30.15
CA GLY A 181 38.47 -29.58 -29.62
C GLY A 181 38.36 -28.12 -30.07
N LYS A 182 39.08 -27.26 -29.36
CA LYS A 182 39.01 -25.81 -29.63
C LYS A 182 39.52 -25.48 -31.04
N GLU A 183 40.56 -26.14 -31.62
CA GLU A 183 41.09 -25.80 -32.96
C GLU A 183 40.08 -26.16 -34.05
N THR A 184 39.42 -27.30 -33.82
CA THR A 184 38.39 -27.67 -34.80
C THR A 184 37.25 -26.64 -34.83
N LEU A 185 36.84 -26.19 -33.66
CA LEU A 185 35.74 -25.19 -33.60
C LEU A 185 36.21 -23.85 -34.17
N ALA A 186 37.48 -23.46 -33.91
CA ALA A 186 37.98 -22.17 -34.44
C ALA A 186 38.03 -22.21 -35.97
N ASP A 187 38.55 -23.34 -36.51
CA ASP A 187 38.59 -23.48 -37.98
C ASP A 187 37.18 -23.42 -38.59
N LEU A 188 36.28 -24.16 -37.91
CA LEU A 188 34.88 -24.14 -38.40
C LEU A 188 34.31 -22.73 -38.39
N LEU A 189 34.49 -22.00 -37.29
CA LEU A 189 33.93 -20.63 -37.18
C LEU A 189 34.63 -19.70 -38.19
N ALA A 190 35.97 -19.82 -38.36
CA ALA A 190 36.70 -18.93 -39.29
C ALA A 190 36.21 -19.14 -40.73
N THR A 191 35.89 -20.40 -41.03
CA THR A 191 35.46 -20.70 -42.40
C THR A 191 34.11 -20.04 -42.72
N TYR A 192 33.30 -19.90 -41.67
CA TYR A 192 31.94 -19.41 -42.00
C TYR A 192 31.72 -18.05 -41.36
N ALA A 193 32.82 -17.32 -40.97
CA ALA A 193 32.68 -15.95 -40.45
C ALA A 193 32.40 -14.98 -41.60
N PRO A 194 31.69 -13.73 -41.31
CA PRO A 194 31.29 -13.33 -39.96
C PRO A 194 30.08 -14.13 -39.44
N CYS A 195 30.11 -14.49 -38.08
CA CYS A 195 28.93 -15.22 -37.58
C CYS A 195 28.62 -14.80 -36.15
N VAL A 196 27.33 -14.92 -35.85
CA VAL A 196 26.83 -14.58 -34.51
C VAL A 196 26.13 -15.83 -33.94
N ILE A 197 26.61 -16.20 -32.71
CA ILE A 197 25.97 -17.35 -32.05
C ILE A 197 25.19 -16.85 -30.83
N LEU A 198 23.87 -17.17 -30.87
CA LEU A 198 22.99 -16.73 -29.78
C LEU A 198 22.49 -17.95 -29.01
N MET A 199 22.90 -17.97 -27.70
CA MET A 199 22.46 -19.12 -26.88
C MET A 199 21.52 -18.66 -25.77
N ASP A 200 20.26 -19.15 -25.91
CA ASP A 200 19.25 -18.72 -24.93
C ASP A 200 18.92 -19.90 -23.99
N GLU A 201 18.69 -19.64 -22.71
CA GLU A 201 18.29 -20.59 -21.65
C GLU A 201 19.20 -21.83 -21.66
N LEU A 202 20.49 -21.59 -21.60
CA LEU A 202 21.48 -22.68 -21.69
C LEU A 202 21.43 -23.57 -20.45
N VAL A 203 21.21 -22.94 -19.30
CA VAL A 203 21.22 -23.73 -18.04
C VAL A 203 20.08 -24.75 -18.06
N ALA A 204 18.97 -24.36 -18.73
CA ALA A 204 17.82 -25.30 -18.81
C ALA A 204 18.22 -26.60 -19.54
N TYR A 205 19.05 -26.46 -20.52
CA TYR A 205 19.47 -27.66 -21.27
C TYR A 205 20.49 -28.47 -20.47
N ILE A 206 21.43 -27.85 -19.83
CA ILE A 206 22.56 -28.57 -19.20
C ILE A 206 22.06 -29.26 -17.91
N ARG A 207 21.04 -28.67 -17.27
CA ARG A 207 20.65 -29.25 -15.96
C ARG A 207 19.90 -30.56 -16.17
N GLN A 208 19.60 -30.92 -17.41
CA GLN A 208 18.84 -32.16 -17.67
C GLN A 208 19.80 -33.36 -17.69
N PHE A 209 21.17 -33.20 -17.73
CA PHE A 209 22.13 -34.32 -17.87
C PHE A 209 22.51 -34.82 -16.47
N ASP A 210 22.15 -36.15 -16.30
CA ASP A 210 22.40 -36.82 -15.01
C ASP A 210 23.81 -37.47 -15.03
N GLU A 211 24.50 -37.67 -13.84
CA GLU A 211 25.89 -38.16 -13.74
C GLU A 211 25.96 -39.67 -14.04
N ASN A 212 24.80 -40.28 -14.06
CA ASN A 212 24.88 -41.75 -14.21
C ASN A 212 24.28 -42.20 -15.55
N LYS A 213 24.03 -41.21 -16.35
CA LYS A 213 23.39 -41.61 -17.63
C LYS A 213 24.08 -40.87 -18.78
N THR A 214 24.30 -41.71 -19.80
CA THR A 214 24.79 -41.03 -21.03
C THR A 214 23.64 -40.92 -22.04
N LEU A 215 23.43 -39.62 -22.38
CA LEU A 215 22.35 -39.38 -23.39
C LEU A 215 22.97 -39.08 -24.75
N THR A 216 22.07 -39.14 -25.76
CA THR A 216 22.56 -38.95 -27.14
C THR A 216 23.17 -37.56 -27.31
N GLY A 217 22.79 -36.68 -26.50
CA GLY A 217 23.29 -35.30 -26.60
C GLY A 217 24.62 -35.14 -25.84
N GLY A 218 25.19 -36.23 -25.31
CA GLY A 218 26.47 -36.22 -24.57
C GLY A 218 26.25 -36.28 -23.05
N THR A 219 27.31 -35.88 -22.29
CA THR A 219 27.23 -35.85 -20.80
C THR A 219 27.35 -34.40 -20.30
N TYR A 220 27.09 -34.31 -19.00
CA TYR A 220 27.26 -32.96 -18.39
C TYR A 220 28.67 -32.43 -18.65
N ASP A 221 29.67 -33.22 -18.51
CA ASP A 221 31.07 -32.76 -18.65
C ASP A 221 31.39 -32.45 -20.12
N SER A 222 30.83 -33.29 -20.99
CA SER A 222 31.10 -32.98 -22.41
C SER A 222 30.51 -31.62 -22.80
N ASN A 223 29.32 -31.32 -22.35
CA ASN A 223 28.69 -30.01 -22.68
C ASN A 223 29.46 -28.85 -22.04
N ILE A 224 29.93 -29.09 -20.80
CA ILE A 224 30.72 -28.01 -20.17
C ILE A 224 32.03 -27.84 -20.93
N SER A 225 32.67 -28.96 -21.30
CA SER A 225 33.90 -28.87 -22.12
C SER A 225 33.65 -28.16 -23.45
N PHE A 226 32.55 -28.43 -24.02
CA PHE A 226 32.22 -27.75 -25.30
C PHE A 226 32.12 -26.24 -25.07
N MET A 227 31.40 -25.82 -23.96
CA MET A 227 31.27 -24.36 -23.72
C MET A 227 32.64 -23.72 -23.52
N GLN A 228 33.49 -24.40 -22.85
CA GLN A 228 34.84 -23.88 -22.68
C GLN A 228 35.57 -23.77 -24.03
N ALA A 229 35.57 -24.86 -24.77
CA ALA A 229 36.24 -24.84 -26.08
C ALA A 229 35.63 -23.77 -27.01
N LEU A 230 34.30 -23.66 -27.00
CA LEU A 230 33.64 -22.68 -27.90
C LEU A 230 34.04 -21.26 -27.53
N THR A 231 34.03 -20.95 -26.20
CA THR A 231 34.39 -19.57 -25.81
C THR A 231 35.84 -19.27 -26.19
N GLU A 232 36.76 -20.25 -26.10
CA GLU A 232 38.17 -20.02 -26.51
C GLU A 232 38.28 -19.88 -28.04
N ALA A 233 37.52 -20.70 -28.73
CA ALA A 233 37.55 -20.59 -30.21
C ALA A 233 37.04 -19.22 -30.66
N MET A 234 36.01 -18.68 -29.95
CA MET A 234 35.44 -17.36 -30.34
C MET A 234 36.52 -16.27 -30.23
N LYS A 235 37.48 -16.44 -29.34
CA LYS A 235 38.56 -15.43 -29.18
C LYS A 235 39.54 -15.47 -30.36
N ALA A 236 39.65 -16.61 -30.91
CA ALA A 236 40.65 -16.78 -31.97
C ALA A 236 40.10 -16.31 -33.33
N VAL A 237 38.80 -16.08 -33.42
CA VAL A 237 38.23 -15.65 -34.72
C VAL A 237 37.72 -14.21 -34.58
N PRO A 238 38.35 -13.23 -35.27
CA PRO A 238 38.15 -11.78 -35.06
C PRO A 238 36.74 -11.33 -35.43
N ASN A 239 36.04 -12.04 -36.33
CA ASN A 239 34.70 -11.54 -36.75
C ASN A 239 33.61 -12.55 -36.36
N ALA A 240 33.74 -13.21 -35.15
CA ALA A 240 32.69 -14.10 -34.59
C ALA A 240 32.36 -13.67 -33.16
N VAL A 241 31.02 -13.71 -32.89
CA VAL A 241 30.63 -13.25 -31.54
C VAL A 241 29.59 -14.24 -31.00
N LEU A 242 29.76 -14.46 -29.60
CA LEU A 242 28.83 -15.36 -28.90
C LEU A 242 28.12 -14.59 -27.79
N LEU A 243 26.74 -14.73 -27.85
CA LEU A 243 25.95 -14.16 -26.76
C LEU A 243 25.18 -15.29 -26.06
N ALA A 244 25.32 -15.25 -24.74
CA ALA A 244 24.59 -16.29 -24.00
C ALA A 244 23.82 -15.66 -22.84
N SER A 245 22.53 -16.27 -22.71
CA SER A 245 21.72 -15.78 -21.58
C SER A 245 21.80 -16.77 -20.42
N LEU A 246 22.18 -16.21 -19.20
CA LEU A 246 22.22 -17.08 -18.00
C LEU A 246 21.22 -16.56 -16.96
N PRO A 247 20.66 -17.57 -16.15
CA PRO A 247 19.72 -17.15 -15.10
C PRO A 247 20.37 -16.16 -14.12
N GLU A 248 19.42 -15.30 -13.47
CA GLU A 248 19.92 -14.20 -12.61
C GLU A 248 20.06 -14.66 -11.16
N SER A 249 19.23 -15.71 -10.83
CA SER A 249 19.26 -16.14 -9.42
C SER A 249 19.22 -17.67 -9.34
N ASP A 250 19.64 -18.07 -8.12
CA ASP A 250 19.58 -19.53 -7.85
C ASP A 250 18.16 -20.06 -8.02
N GLN A 251 17.22 -19.21 -7.65
CA GLN A 251 15.82 -19.63 -7.80
C GLN A 251 15.47 -19.89 -9.27
N GLU A 252 15.96 -19.09 -10.15
CA GLU A 252 15.65 -19.25 -11.59
C GLU A 252 16.38 -20.47 -12.18
N ALA A 253 17.47 -20.71 -11.62
CA ALA A 253 18.30 -21.84 -12.11
C ALA A 253 17.64 -23.17 -11.78
N GLY A 254 16.69 -23.06 -10.77
CA GLY A 254 15.83 -24.24 -10.51
C GLY A 254 16.54 -25.22 -9.57
N SER A 255 17.01 -26.33 -10.00
CA SER A 255 17.53 -27.48 -9.20
C SER A 255 18.97 -27.23 -8.78
N ARG A 256 19.43 -28.02 -7.71
CA ARG A 256 20.84 -27.94 -7.26
C ARG A 256 21.81 -28.04 -8.45
N ARG A 257 21.47 -28.82 -9.32
CA ARG A 257 22.32 -28.95 -10.52
C ARG A 257 22.26 -27.70 -11.40
N GLY A 258 21.11 -27.27 -11.54
CA GLY A 258 20.98 -25.99 -12.27
C GLY A 258 21.89 -24.90 -11.67
N VAL A 259 21.93 -24.87 -10.40
CA VAL A 259 22.75 -23.83 -9.74
C VAL A 259 24.23 -24.12 -10.01
N ALA A 260 24.60 -25.40 -9.91
CA ALA A 260 26.00 -25.76 -10.22
C ALA A 260 26.36 -25.43 -11.68
N ALA A 261 25.46 -25.78 -12.63
CA ALA A 261 25.70 -25.42 -14.04
C ALA A 261 25.83 -23.90 -14.22
N LEU A 262 24.94 -23.21 -13.54
CA LEU A 262 24.99 -21.73 -13.65
C LEU A 262 26.36 -21.22 -13.17
N ARG A 263 26.85 -21.72 -12.03
CA ARG A 263 28.12 -21.20 -11.47
C ARG A 263 29.30 -21.56 -12.39
N THR A 264 29.22 -22.74 -12.90
CA THR A 264 30.30 -23.16 -13.82
C THR A 264 30.29 -22.31 -15.10
N LEU A 265 29.11 -22.14 -15.72
CA LEU A 265 29.02 -21.34 -16.96
C LEU A 265 29.40 -19.88 -16.69
N GLU A 266 29.08 -19.37 -15.45
CA GLU A 266 29.50 -17.99 -15.13
C GLU A 266 31.02 -17.87 -15.11
N HIS A 267 31.63 -18.91 -14.59
CA HIS A 267 33.11 -18.90 -14.52
C HIS A 267 33.73 -18.83 -15.92
N TYR A 268 33.19 -19.54 -16.85
CA TYR A 268 33.80 -19.57 -18.20
C TYR A 268 33.48 -18.30 -18.98
N PHE A 269 32.24 -17.78 -18.63
CA PHE A 269 31.83 -16.58 -19.38
C PHE A 269 32.38 -15.33 -18.70
N ALA A 270 32.72 -15.37 -17.26
CA ALA A 270 33.19 -14.23 -16.43
C ALA A 270 34.60 -13.81 -16.86
N ARG A 271 35.32 -14.62 -17.59
CA ARG A 271 36.68 -14.27 -18.04
C ARG A 271 36.64 -13.47 -19.34
N VAL A 272 35.31 -12.99 -19.71
CA VAL A 272 35.09 -12.28 -20.99
C VAL A 272 34.01 -11.20 -20.75
N GLN A 273 34.55 -9.95 -20.55
CA GLN A 273 33.97 -8.64 -20.19
C GLN A 273 32.46 -8.61 -20.44
N ALA A 274 31.66 -8.30 -19.30
CA ALA A 274 30.20 -8.11 -19.15
C ALA A 274 29.84 -6.63 -19.33
N LEU A 275 29.44 -6.14 -20.57
CA LEU A 275 28.91 -4.76 -20.69
C LEU A 275 27.66 -4.59 -19.82
N TRP A 276 28.00 -4.23 -18.49
CA TRP A 276 26.89 -4.22 -17.50
C TRP A 276 26.53 -2.76 -17.18
N LYS A 277 25.16 -2.37 -17.66
CA LYS A 277 24.61 -1.17 -16.99
C LYS A 277 23.12 -1.39 -16.70
N PRO A 278 22.70 -1.21 -15.40
CA PRO A 278 21.27 -1.31 -15.10
C PRO A 278 20.44 -0.23 -15.81
N VAL A 279 19.27 -0.72 -16.39
CA VAL A 279 18.36 0.26 -17.03
C VAL A 279 17.88 1.30 -16.01
N ALA A 280 18.24 2.56 -16.37
CA ALA A 280 17.77 3.65 -15.48
C ALA A 280 16.23 3.76 -15.50
N ALA A 281 15.54 4.13 -14.41
CA ALA A 281 14.08 4.34 -14.30
C ALA A 281 13.54 5.15 -15.50
N GLU A 282 14.36 6.02 -15.94
CA GLU A 282 13.91 6.88 -17.08
C GLU A 282 13.82 6.07 -18.37
N GLU A 283 14.63 5.06 -18.52
CA GLU A 283 14.60 4.20 -19.72
C GLU A 283 13.42 3.21 -19.66
N ALA A 284 13.09 2.92 -18.47
CA ALA A 284 11.95 1.99 -18.30
C ALA A 284 10.65 2.62 -18.79
N PHE A 285 10.55 3.96 -18.62
CA PHE A 285 9.34 4.67 -19.11
C PHE A 285 9.20 4.53 -20.63
N GLU A 286 10.30 4.65 -21.22
CA GLU A 286 10.27 4.63 -22.71
C GLU A 286 9.93 3.24 -23.24
N ILE A 287 10.33 2.31 -22.39
CA ILE A 287 10.03 0.93 -22.83
C ILE A 287 8.51 0.70 -22.76
N VAL A 288 7.94 1.06 -21.71
CA VAL A 288 6.49 0.82 -21.55
C VAL A 288 5.70 1.67 -22.56
N ARG A 289 6.09 2.87 -22.70
CA ARG A 289 5.39 3.75 -23.65
C ARG A 289 5.41 3.17 -25.07
N ARG A 290 6.56 2.68 -25.54
CA ARG A 290 6.65 2.20 -26.94
C ARG A 290 5.87 0.89 -27.11
N ARG A 291 5.76 0.24 -25.95
CA ARG A 291 5.08 -1.06 -26.10
C ARG A 291 3.57 -0.91 -25.99
N LEU A 292 3.19 0.11 -25.37
CA LEU A 292 1.73 0.14 -25.10
C LEU A 292 1.05 1.18 -26.00
N PHE A 293 1.89 2.05 -26.65
CA PHE A 293 1.24 3.10 -27.45
C PHE A 293 1.85 3.10 -28.85
N SER A 294 1.10 3.31 -29.93
CA SER A 294 1.56 3.26 -31.34
C SER A 294 2.19 4.58 -31.76
N GLU A 295 1.40 5.85 -31.61
CA GLU A 295 1.95 7.15 -32.08
C GLU A 295 1.53 8.26 -31.11
N ILE A 296 2.60 9.05 -30.80
CA ILE A 296 2.25 10.30 -30.09
C ILE A 296 2.42 11.47 -31.07
N THR A 297 1.37 11.97 -31.59
CA THR A 297 1.24 12.72 -32.87
C THR A 297 1.53 14.20 -32.63
N ASN A 298 1.48 14.67 -31.22
CA ASN A 298 1.54 16.14 -31.06
C ASN A 298 2.47 16.48 -29.89
N THR A 299 3.74 16.75 -30.29
CA THR A 299 4.77 17.01 -29.26
C THR A 299 4.49 18.34 -28.54
N ALA A 300 3.96 19.31 -29.25
CA ALA A 300 3.67 20.61 -28.62
C ALA A 300 2.61 20.46 -27.51
N THR A 301 1.61 19.62 -27.76
CA THR A 301 0.56 19.44 -26.74
C THR A 301 1.13 18.63 -25.55
N VAL A 302 2.04 17.71 -25.84
CA VAL A 302 2.70 16.97 -24.74
C VAL A 302 3.47 17.95 -23.85
N GLU A 303 4.23 18.84 -24.54
CA GLU A 303 5.02 19.82 -23.76
C GLU A 303 4.11 20.78 -22.97
N ALA A 304 3.00 21.10 -23.57
CA ALA A 304 2.08 22.02 -22.86
C ALA A 304 1.50 21.33 -21.61
N ALA A 305 1.10 20.01 -21.78
CA ALA A 305 0.59 19.30 -20.59
C ALA A 305 1.68 19.20 -19.51
N GLY A 306 2.92 18.81 -19.97
CA GLY A 306 4.04 18.77 -19.00
C GLY A 306 4.26 20.12 -18.30
N ARG A 307 4.15 21.18 -19.09
CA ARG A 307 4.37 22.51 -18.48
C ARG A 307 3.26 22.84 -17.48
N ALA A 308 2.07 22.50 -17.82
CA ALA A 308 0.94 22.78 -16.90
C ALA A 308 1.17 22.06 -15.56
N PHE A 309 1.61 20.87 -15.56
CA PHE A 309 1.89 20.17 -14.28
C PHE A 309 3.07 20.80 -13.56
N ALA A 310 4.16 21.02 -14.36
CA ALA A 310 5.33 21.68 -13.71
C ALA A 310 4.92 22.99 -13.03
N ASP A 311 4.06 23.76 -13.71
CA ASP A 311 3.63 25.04 -13.10
C ASP A 311 2.82 24.78 -11.82
N LEU A 312 1.92 23.77 -11.91
CA LEU A 312 1.16 23.43 -10.69
C LEU A 312 2.11 23.10 -9.52
N TYR A 313 3.16 22.33 -9.80
CA TYR A 313 4.06 21.91 -8.71
C TYR A 313 4.88 23.10 -8.19
N ILE A 314 5.27 24.00 -9.03
CA ILE A 314 6.12 25.13 -8.61
C ILE A 314 5.27 26.16 -7.86
N THR A 315 4.03 26.38 -8.32
CA THR A 315 3.19 27.42 -7.68
C THR A 315 2.76 26.95 -6.28
N SER A 316 2.59 25.60 -6.10
CA SER A 316 2.22 25.06 -4.78
C SER A 316 3.39 24.23 -4.21
N GLY A 317 4.62 24.79 -4.25
CA GLY A 317 5.90 24.06 -3.98
C GLY A 317 5.88 23.38 -2.61
N ALA A 318 5.29 24.07 -1.56
CA ALA A 318 5.35 23.53 -0.17
C ALA A 318 4.52 22.25 -0.04
N GLU A 319 3.63 22.00 -1.02
CA GLU A 319 2.69 20.87 -0.86
C GLU A 319 3.17 19.65 -1.66
N PHE A 320 4.27 19.80 -2.43
CA PHE A 320 4.73 18.69 -3.27
C PHE A 320 6.21 18.42 -2.96
N PRO A 321 6.68 17.22 -3.41
CA PRO A 321 8.10 16.91 -3.17
C PRO A 321 9.03 17.93 -3.85
N ARG A 322 10.21 18.06 -3.21
CA ARG A 322 11.12 19.16 -3.65
C ARG A 322 11.63 18.90 -5.07
N GLU A 323 11.81 17.68 -5.42
CA GLU A 323 12.39 17.38 -6.75
C GLU A 323 11.45 17.81 -7.89
N THR A 324 10.15 17.97 -7.61
CA THR A 324 9.20 18.33 -8.68
C THR A 324 9.42 19.79 -9.13
N GLN A 325 10.25 20.47 -8.36
CA GLN A 325 10.46 21.89 -8.72
C GLN A 325 11.71 22.03 -9.58
N GLU A 326 12.31 20.98 -9.90
CA GLU A 326 13.55 21.03 -10.70
C GLU A 326 13.22 20.85 -12.19
N SER A 327 14.13 21.45 -13.05
CA SER A 327 13.94 21.34 -14.52
C SER A 327 13.97 19.88 -14.97
N ARG A 328 14.74 19.12 -14.29
CA ARG A 328 14.87 17.71 -14.69
C ARG A 328 13.52 16.97 -14.52
N TYR A 329 12.74 17.32 -13.49
CA TYR A 329 11.45 16.62 -13.33
C TYR A 329 10.48 16.96 -14.47
N TYR A 330 10.50 18.25 -14.95
CA TYR A 330 9.70 18.58 -16.14
C TYR A 330 10.07 17.66 -17.32
N GLN A 331 11.35 17.48 -17.49
CA GLN A 331 11.75 16.60 -18.60
C GLN A 331 11.23 15.17 -18.40
N ARG A 332 11.20 14.82 -17.14
CA ARG A 332 10.65 13.48 -16.86
C ARG A 332 9.17 13.40 -17.22
N LEU A 333 8.44 14.43 -16.96
CA LEU A 333 7.00 14.43 -17.32
C LEU A 333 6.80 14.32 -18.83
N VAL A 334 7.65 15.00 -19.52
CA VAL A 334 7.48 14.99 -20.98
C VAL A 334 7.89 13.62 -21.54
N ASN A 335 8.90 13.03 -20.94
CA ASN A 335 9.39 11.75 -21.48
C ASN A 335 8.46 10.59 -21.10
N ALA A 336 7.77 10.80 -19.97
CA ALA A 336 6.94 9.67 -19.49
C ALA A 336 5.51 9.81 -20.01
N TYR A 337 5.25 10.85 -20.76
CA TYR A 337 3.88 11.01 -21.27
C TYR A 337 3.49 9.81 -22.15
N PRO A 338 2.20 9.37 -21.88
CA PRO A 338 1.06 10.00 -21.17
C PRO A 338 0.91 9.47 -19.74
N ILE A 339 1.94 8.83 -19.24
CA ILE A 339 1.84 8.29 -17.87
C ILE A 339 2.70 9.16 -16.92
N HIS A 340 2.09 9.43 -15.77
CA HIS A 340 2.82 10.27 -14.81
C HIS A 340 3.98 9.46 -14.20
N PRO A 341 5.18 10.17 -13.95
CA PRO A 341 6.38 9.47 -13.46
C PRO A 341 6.12 8.79 -12.11
N GLU A 342 5.24 9.34 -11.33
CA GLU A 342 4.97 8.74 -10.01
C GLU A 342 4.42 7.32 -10.14
N VAL A 343 3.66 6.95 -11.19
CA VAL A 343 3.16 5.57 -11.38
C VAL A 343 4.34 4.60 -11.53
N PHE A 344 5.30 5.02 -12.23
CA PHE A 344 6.44 4.11 -12.48
C PHE A 344 7.32 4.00 -11.24
N ASP A 345 7.46 5.15 -10.64
CA ASP A 345 8.29 5.06 -9.42
C ASP A 345 7.71 4.05 -8.43
N ARG A 346 6.34 4.04 -8.34
CA ARG A 346 5.74 3.10 -7.37
C ARG A 346 5.85 1.66 -7.87
N LEU A 347 5.68 1.41 -9.13
CA LEU A 347 5.67 0.03 -9.65
C LEU A 347 7.08 -0.56 -9.65
N TYR A 348 8.09 0.33 -9.87
CA TYR A 348 9.43 -0.26 -10.02
C TYR A 348 10.15 -0.26 -8.66
N GLU A 349 9.86 0.74 -7.89
CA GLU A 349 10.60 0.80 -6.61
C GLU A 349 9.88 -0.04 -5.54
N ASP A 350 8.51 0.01 -5.60
CA ASP A 350 7.78 -0.66 -4.48
C ASP A 350 7.27 -2.04 -4.92
N TRP A 351 6.73 -2.15 -6.05
CA TRP A 351 6.06 -3.41 -6.44
C TRP A 351 7.09 -4.45 -6.90
N SER A 352 8.27 -3.96 -7.38
CA SER A 352 9.30 -4.91 -7.88
C SER A 352 9.88 -5.72 -6.72
N SER A 353 9.59 -5.23 -5.49
CA SER A 353 10.09 -6.01 -4.34
C SER A 353 9.23 -7.25 -4.08
N LEU A 354 8.10 -7.37 -4.73
CA LEU A 354 7.23 -8.55 -4.53
C LEU A 354 7.77 -9.74 -5.32
N ASP A 355 7.83 -10.97 -4.69
CA ASP A 355 8.49 -12.18 -5.25
C ASP A 355 7.85 -12.59 -6.58
N ASN A 356 6.59 -12.34 -6.83
CA ASN A 356 5.92 -12.87 -8.05
C ASN A 356 5.66 -11.74 -9.05
N PHE A 357 6.17 -10.52 -8.65
CA PHE A 357 5.93 -9.40 -9.60
C PHE A 357 7.14 -9.29 -10.54
N GLN A 358 6.87 -9.85 -11.81
CA GLN A 358 7.95 -9.71 -12.81
C GLN A 358 8.09 -8.25 -13.26
N ARG A 359 9.11 -7.55 -12.81
CA ARG A 359 9.29 -6.06 -12.81
C ARG A 359 8.79 -5.46 -14.12
N THR A 360 9.30 -5.90 -15.39
CA THR A 360 8.88 -5.22 -16.65
C THR A 360 7.62 -5.87 -17.21
N ARG A 361 7.50 -7.15 -17.15
CA ARG A 361 6.31 -7.84 -17.67
C ARG A 361 5.09 -7.57 -16.79
N GLY A 362 5.35 -7.67 -15.49
CA GLY A 362 4.24 -7.34 -14.57
C GLY A 362 3.71 -5.92 -14.79
N VAL A 363 4.63 -4.95 -14.99
CA VAL A 363 4.19 -3.54 -15.20
C VAL A 363 3.42 -3.43 -16.51
N LEU A 364 3.94 -4.03 -17.58
CA LEU A 364 3.25 -3.92 -18.89
C LEU A 364 1.86 -4.55 -18.81
N LYS A 365 1.82 -5.56 -18.01
CA LYS A 365 0.51 -6.25 -17.92
C LYS A 365 -0.51 -5.38 -17.16
N LEU A 366 -0.11 -4.99 -16.09
CA LEU A 366 -1.03 -4.15 -15.29
C LEU A 366 -1.41 -2.88 -16.04
N MET A 367 -0.42 -2.23 -16.64
CA MET A 367 -0.72 -0.94 -17.30
C MET A 367 -1.56 -1.15 -18.57
N ALA A 368 -1.34 -2.24 -19.24
CA ALA A 368 -2.19 -2.49 -20.44
C ALA A 368 -3.66 -2.58 -20.04
N LYS A 369 -3.95 -3.27 -18.91
CA LYS A 369 -5.35 -3.38 -18.46
C LYS A 369 -5.90 -2.03 -17.99
N VAL A 370 -4.99 -1.29 -17.33
CA VAL A 370 -5.42 0.05 -16.85
C VAL A 370 -5.71 0.96 -18.05
N ILE A 371 -4.84 0.96 -18.98
CA ILE A 371 -5.01 1.87 -20.14
C ILE A 371 -6.25 1.45 -20.94
N HIS A 372 -6.36 0.14 -21.11
CA HIS A 372 -7.54 -0.32 -21.87
C HIS A 372 -8.84 0.17 -21.20
N ARG A 373 -8.83 -0.05 -19.87
CA ARG A 373 -10.09 0.34 -19.19
C ARG A 373 -10.28 1.85 -19.20
N LEU A 374 -9.27 2.64 -18.96
CA LEU A 374 -9.40 4.12 -18.99
C LEU A 374 -9.82 4.60 -20.39
N TRP A 375 -9.29 3.96 -21.39
CA TRP A 375 -9.67 4.35 -22.77
C TRP A 375 -11.16 4.06 -23.00
N LYS A 376 -11.64 2.91 -22.63
CA LYS A 376 -13.06 2.56 -22.82
C LYS A 376 -13.99 3.52 -22.06
N ASP A 377 -13.49 4.00 -20.92
CA ASP A 377 -14.34 4.90 -20.10
C ASP A 377 -14.30 6.33 -20.64
N GLY A 378 -13.50 6.56 -21.65
CA GLY A 378 -13.44 7.94 -22.17
C GLY A 378 -12.73 8.87 -21.16
N ASN A 379 -11.69 8.40 -20.50
CA ASN A 379 -10.96 9.25 -19.52
C ASN A 379 -10.44 10.53 -20.17
N ASN A 380 -10.71 11.69 -19.37
CA ASN A 380 -10.34 12.99 -19.97
C ASN A 380 -9.21 13.66 -19.18
N ASP A 381 -8.50 12.85 -18.44
CA ASP A 381 -7.34 13.43 -17.73
C ASP A 381 -6.18 13.72 -18.70
N LEU A 382 -5.30 14.65 -18.15
CA LEU A 382 -4.15 15.02 -19.02
C LEU A 382 -3.11 13.90 -19.02
N LEU A 383 -2.89 13.28 -17.79
CA LEU A 383 -1.96 12.13 -17.69
C LEU A 383 -2.64 10.99 -16.93
N ILE A 384 -2.09 9.82 -17.20
CA ILE A 384 -2.51 8.68 -16.35
C ILE A 384 -1.71 8.73 -15.05
N MET A 385 -2.43 8.92 -13.93
CA MET A 385 -1.78 9.16 -12.61
C MET A 385 -2.07 7.98 -11.68
N PRO A 386 -1.23 7.91 -10.59
CA PRO A 386 -1.58 6.86 -9.62
C PRO A 386 -3.07 6.89 -9.25
N GLY A 387 -3.60 8.05 -9.13
CA GLY A 387 -5.02 8.19 -8.73
C GLY A 387 -5.97 7.78 -9.87
N SER A 388 -5.45 7.42 -11.06
CA SER A 388 -6.31 7.09 -12.23
C SER A 388 -6.59 5.59 -12.25
N LEU A 389 -6.01 4.86 -11.35
CA LEU A 389 -6.13 3.40 -11.46
C LEU A 389 -7.61 2.98 -11.32
N PRO A 390 -8.08 2.31 -12.33
CA PRO A 390 -9.50 1.92 -12.31
C PRO A 390 -9.73 0.60 -11.54
N LEU A 391 -9.58 0.71 -10.22
CA LEU A 391 -9.70 -0.53 -9.42
C LEU A 391 -11.16 -0.97 -9.33
N TYR A 392 -12.08 -0.15 -9.81
CA TYR A 392 -13.50 -0.56 -9.86
C TYR A 392 -13.73 -1.61 -10.96
N ASP A 393 -12.77 -1.72 -11.91
CA ASP A 393 -12.87 -2.74 -12.97
C ASP A 393 -12.29 -4.06 -12.45
N GLY A 394 -13.08 -5.17 -12.60
CA GLY A 394 -12.71 -6.50 -12.05
C GLY A 394 -11.36 -6.99 -12.59
N ASN A 395 -11.14 -6.82 -13.92
CA ASN A 395 -9.88 -7.31 -14.51
C ASN A 395 -8.65 -6.56 -13.98
N THR A 396 -8.81 -5.22 -13.86
CA THR A 396 -7.66 -4.44 -13.34
C THR A 396 -7.43 -4.75 -11.85
N ARG A 397 -8.53 -4.84 -11.16
CA ARG A 397 -8.42 -5.11 -9.71
C ARG A 397 -7.79 -6.49 -9.49
N ASN A 398 -8.28 -7.50 -10.19
CA ASN A 398 -7.73 -8.87 -10.02
C ASN A 398 -6.24 -8.93 -10.38
N GLU A 399 -5.91 -8.17 -11.45
CA GLU A 399 -4.47 -8.17 -11.80
C GLU A 399 -3.63 -7.51 -10.69
N ALA A 400 -4.08 -6.38 -10.12
CA ALA A 400 -3.29 -5.67 -9.09
C ALA A 400 -3.20 -6.51 -7.81
N ILE A 401 -4.26 -7.24 -7.46
CA ILE A 401 -4.29 -7.94 -6.16
C ILE A 401 -3.56 -9.28 -6.31
N TYR A 402 -3.47 -9.78 -7.53
CA TYR A 402 -2.86 -11.10 -7.79
C TYR A 402 -1.45 -11.16 -7.20
N TYR A 403 -0.81 -10.02 -7.16
CA TYR A 403 0.60 -10.04 -6.71
C TYR A 403 0.68 -9.80 -5.20
N LEU A 404 -0.40 -9.51 -4.54
CA LEU A 404 -0.38 -9.12 -3.12
C LEU A 404 -0.82 -10.31 -2.27
N PRO A 405 -0.48 -10.28 -0.98
CA PRO A 405 -0.97 -11.34 -0.10
C PRO A 405 -2.50 -11.37 -0.03
N PRO A 406 -3.04 -12.52 0.40
CA PRO A 406 -4.50 -12.65 0.45
C PRO A 406 -5.14 -11.61 1.40
N GLY A 407 -6.48 -11.11 1.03
CA GLY A 407 -7.21 -10.24 1.99
C GLY A 407 -7.43 -8.83 1.42
N TRP A 408 -7.03 -8.60 0.14
CA TRP A 408 -7.08 -7.20 -0.37
C TRP A 408 -8.43 -6.94 -1.05
N ASP A 409 -9.20 -8.02 -1.32
CA ASP A 409 -10.52 -7.79 -1.96
C ASP A 409 -11.42 -6.90 -1.09
N PRO A 410 -11.51 -7.16 0.21
CA PRO A 410 -12.39 -6.32 1.05
C PRO A 410 -11.85 -4.88 1.16
N VAL A 411 -10.54 -4.74 1.12
CA VAL A 411 -9.97 -3.36 1.20
C VAL A 411 -10.42 -2.54 -0.01
N VAL A 412 -10.31 -3.14 -1.20
CA VAL A 412 -10.65 -2.38 -2.41
C VAL A 412 -12.17 -2.20 -2.49
N GLU A 413 -12.94 -3.22 -2.14
CA GLU A 413 -14.41 -3.18 -2.31
C GLU A 413 -15.05 -2.24 -1.28
N ARG A 414 -14.56 -2.25 -0.10
CA ARG A 414 -15.24 -1.48 0.97
C ARG A 414 -14.69 -0.05 1.05
N ASP A 415 -13.35 0.14 0.84
CA ASP A 415 -12.80 1.48 1.17
C ASP A 415 -12.39 2.22 -0.10
N ILE A 416 -12.04 1.54 -1.20
CA ILE A 416 -11.37 2.31 -2.26
C ILE A 416 -12.34 2.45 -3.44
N ASP A 417 -12.75 1.32 -4.15
CA ASP A 417 -13.43 1.57 -5.44
C ASP A 417 -14.64 0.64 -5.58
N GLY A 418 -15.19 0.14 -4.49
CA GLY A 418 -16.46 -0.62 -4.60
C GLY A 418 -17.65 0.29 -4.91
N ASP A 419 -18.74 -0.30 -5.46
CA ASP A 419 -19.93 0.50 -5.84
C ASP A 419 -20.47 1.27 -4.61
N ARG A 420 -20.37 0.66 -3.42
CA ARG A 420 -20.84 1.36 -2.18
C ARG A 420 -19.65 1.58 -1.24
N ALA A 421 -18.52 1.68 -1.88
CA ALA A 421 -17.35 1.94 -1.03
C ALA A 421 -17.46 3.29 -0.31
N GLU A 422 -16.75 3.41 0.84
CA GLU A 422 -16.79 4.65 1.63
C GLU A 422 -16.33 5.86 0.81
N THR A 423 -15.31 5.67 -0.04
CA THR A 423 -14.86 6.81 -0.88
C THR A 423 -16.01 7.31 -1.77
N THR A 424 -16.78 6.34 -2.35
CA THR A 424 -17.91 6.74 -3.22
C THR A 424 -19.00 7.44 -2.40
N GLU A 425 -19.24 6.93 -1.25
CA GLU A 425 -20.30 7.53 -0.42
C GLU A 425 -19.95 8.97 -0.01
N ILE A 426 -18.69 9.17 0.41
CA ILE A 426 -18.31 10.54 0.81
C ILE A 426 -18.42 11.50 -0.39
N GLU A 427 -18.03 11.09 -1.51
CA GLU A 427 -18.05 11.98 -2.68
C GLU A 427 -19.49 12.25 -3.14
N SER A 428 -20.37 11.24 -2.95
CA SER A 428 -21.78 11.48 -3.36
C SER A 428 -22.44 12.51 -2.43
N ARG A 429 -21.95 12.67 -1.26
CA ARG A 429 -22.61 13.61 -0.33
C ARG A 429 -21.98 15.00 -0.43
N ASP A 430 -20.63 14.98 -0.79
CA ASP A 430 -19.93 16.27 -0.90
C ASP A 430 -19.53 16.53 -2.36
N THR A 431 -20.22 17.56 -2.97
CA THR A 431 -20.06 17.79 -4.43
C THR A 431 -18.64 18.30 -4.73
N ARG A 432 -18.06 19.07 -3.76
CA ARG A 432 -16.66 19.53 -3.96
C ARG A 432 -15.72 18.35 -4.24
N PHE A 433 -15.88 17.17 -3.45
CA PHE A 433 -15.06 15.98 -3.67
C PHE A 433 -15.50 15.23 -4.93
N GLY A 434 -16.78 15.17 -5.13
CA GLY A 434 -17.35 14.35 -6.22
C GLY A 434 -16.98 14.89 -7.60
N SER A 435 -16.87 16.25 -7.78
CA SER A 435 -16.64 16.82 -9.14
C SER A 435 -15.26 16.44 -9.67
N VAL A 436 -14.40 16.02 -8.72
CA VAL A 436 -13.05 15.68 -9.25
C VAL A 436 -12.65 14.31 -8.70
N GLN A 437 -13.66 13.64 -8.11
CA GLN A 437 -13.42 12.31 -7.52
C GLN A 437 -12.21 12.31 -6.59
N ALA A 438 -12.14 13.26 -5.68
CA ALA A 438 -10.95 13.50 -4.84
C ALA A 438 -10.68 12.28 -3.93
N CYS A 439 -11.72 11.67 -3.32
CA CYS A 439 -11.50 10.56 -2.36
C CYS A 439 -10.99 9.31 -3.08
N ARG A 440 -11.56 8.97 -4.20
CA ARG A 440 -11.09 7.77 -4.91
C ARG A 440 -9.67 7.96 -5.44
N ARG A 441 -9.37 9.14 -5.92
CA ARG A 441 -8.01 9.35 -6.45
C ARG A 441 -6.97 9.28 -5.32
N VAL A 442 -7.38 9.86 -4.19
CA VAL A 442 -6.43 9.81 -3.06
C VAL A 442 -6.27 8.36 -2.60
N ALA A 443 -7.38 7.67 -2.51
CA ALA A 443 -7.30 6.27 -2.02
C ALA A 443 -6.52 5.39 -3.00
N ARG A 444 -6.74 5.53 -4.28
CA ARG A 444 -6.00 4.73 -5.29
C ARG A 444 -4.50 5.04 -5.23
N THR A 445 -4.20 6.31 -5.00
CA THR A 445 -2.77 6.66 -4.92
C THR A 445 -2.12 6.01 -3.68
N VAL A 446 -2.83 6.06 -2.59
CA VAL A 446 -2.26 5.42 -1.38
C VAL A 446 -2.13 3.92 -1.61
N PHE A 447 -3.16 3.34 -2.27
CA PHE A 447 -3.10 1.89 -2.55
C PHE A 447 -1.87 1.54 -3.38
N LEU A 448 -1.67 2.25 -4.48
CA LEU A 448 -0.53 1.92 -5.37
C LEU A 448 0.80 2.08 -4.62
N GLY A 449 0.82 3.01 -3.69
CA GLY A 449 2.13 3.35 -3.07
C GLY A 449 2.35 2.57 -1.77
N SER A 450 1.29 1.88 -1.28
CA SER A 450 1.55 1.29 0.06
C SER A 450 1.22 -0.20 0.05
N ALA A 451 0.53 -0.78 -0.96
CA ALA A 451 -0.03 -2.15 -0.93
C ALA A 451 1.09 -3.20 -0.94
N PRO A 452 2.16 -3.12 -1.76
CA PRO A 452 3.20 -4.16 -1.81
C PRO A 452 3.88 -4.36 -0.46
N GLY A 453 3.39 -3.57 0.61
CA GLY A 453 3.93 -3.82 1.97
C GLY A 453 5.47 -3.77 1.97
N THR A 454 6.16 -3.06 2.79
CA THR A 454 7.65 -3.00 2.70
C THR A 454 8.25 -4.11 3.57
N PRO A 455 8.72 -5.30 3.00
CA PRO A 455 9.40 -6.30 3.84
C PRO A 455 10.82 -5.84 4.23
N ASN A 456 11.01 -4.34 4.43
CA ASN A 456 12.40 -3.97 4.79
C ASN A 456 12.51 -2.45 4.93
N ARG A 457 11.42 -1.64 5.07
CA ARG A 457 11.54 -0.20 5.32
C ARG A 457 11.06 0.10 6.74
N MET A 458 11.98 0.53 7.64
CA MET A 458 11.75 1.05 9.00
C MET A 458 10.53 1.96 9.05
N VAL A 459 9.96 2.42 7.66
CA VAL A 459 8.84 3.39 7.71
C VAL A 459 7.76 2.94 6.72
N GLN A 460 6.54 2.59 7.18
CA GLN A 460 5.38 2.13 6.38
C GLN A 460 4.56 3.33 5.88
N GLY A 461 4.15 3.28 4.55
CA GLY A 461 3.13 4.25 4.08
C GLY A 461 3.73 5.27 3.13
N ILE A 462 2.83 6.07 2.58
CA ILE A 462 3.25 7.13 1.62
C ILE A 462 2.92 8.50 2.24
N GLU A 463 3.91 9.45 1.97
CA GLU A 463 3.74 10.80 2.56
C GLU A 463 2.61 11.57 1.87
N GLN A 464 2.08 12.52 2.65
CA GLN A 464 0.95 13.33 2.11
C GLN A 464 1.37 14.03 0.81
N GLU A 465 2.58 14.55 0.76
CA GLU A 465 3.02 15.28 -0.45
C GLU A 465 2.99 14.37 -1.68
N ARG A 466 3.35 13.12 -1.46
CA ARG A 466 3.36 12.18 -2.62
C ARG A 466 1.93 11.76 -3.00
N ILE A 467 1.09 11.71 -1.92
CA ILE A 467 -0.33 11.39 -2.23
C ILE A 467 -0.94 12.52 -3.09
N LEU A 468 -0.57 13.72 -2.74
CA LEU A 468 -1.10 14.83 -3.56
C LEU A 468 -0.49 14.80 -4.97
N LEU A 469 0.78 14.42 -5.01
CA LEU A 469 1.45 14.34 -6.32
C LEU A 469 0.75 13.34 -7.24
N GLY A 470 0.20 12.30 -6.68
CA GLY A 470 -0.40 11.24 -7.50
C GLY A 470 -1.90 11.45 -7.69
N SER A 471 -2.44 12.56 -7.09
CA SER A 471 -3.92 12.63 -7.12
C SER A 471 -4.37 13.92 -7.82
N VAL A 472 -3.52 14.97 -7.83
CA VAL A 472 -4.03 16.30 -8.22
C VAL A 472 -3.62 16.54 -9.68
N GLN A 473 -4.61 17.22 -10.44
CA GLN A 473 -4.33 17.63 -11.84
C GLN A 473 -4.32 19.16 -11.95
N PRO A 474 -3.64 19.59 -13.06
CA PRO A 474 -3.69 21.04 -13.27
C PRO A 474 -5.13 21.56 -13.38
N GLY A 475 -5.33 22.75 -12.69
CA GLY A 475 -6.69 23.34 -12.72
C GLY A 475 -7.50 22.91 -11.49
N GLN A 476 -6.95 21.96 -10.70
CA GLN A 476 -7.70 21.50 -9.50
C GLN A 476 -7.03 22.06 -8.24
N GLN A 477 -7.85 22.24 -7.20
CA GLN A 477 -7.31 22.84 -5.96
C GLN A 477 -6.75 21.75 -5.04
N THR A 478 -5.50 21.98 -4.53
CA THR A 478 -4.83 20.94 -3.71
C THR A 478 -5.55 20.78 -2.36
N SER A 479 -6.20 21.87 -1.83
CA SER A 479 -6.85 21.81 -0.51
C SER A 479 -7.99 20.79 -0.50
N VAL A 480 -8.62 20.60 -1.68
CA VAL A 480 -9.74 19.63 -1.75
C VAL A 480 -9.22 18.21 -1.52
N PHE A 481 -8.10 17.89 -2.03
CA PHE A 481 -7.55 16.52 -1.89
C PHE A 481 -6.96 16.34 -0.49
N ARG A 482 -6.36 17.39 0.07
CA ARG A 482 -5.91 17.27 1.47
C ARG A 482 -7.10 17.02 2.42
N ASP A 483 -8.15 17.82 2.18
CA ASP A 483 -9.35 17.59 3.02
C ASP A 483 -9.91 16.18 2.81
N ALA A 484 -9.87 15.73 1.54
CA ALA A 484 -10.37 14.35 1.28
C ALA A 484 -9.52 13.32 2.04
N LEU A 485 -8.18 13.50 2.00
CA LEU A 485 -7.31 12.57 2.74
C LEU A 485 -7.64 12.56 4.24
N ASN A 486 -7.87 13.77 4.81
CA ASN A 486 -8.21 13.82 6.24
C ASN A 486 -9.54 13.13 6.54
N ARG A 487 -10.46 13.35 5.59
CA ARG A 487 -11.75 12.67 5.82
C ARG A 487 -11.61 11.16 5.68
N LEU A 488 -10.80 10.72 4.74
CA LEU A 488 -10.63 9.27 4.56
C LEU A 488 -9.90 8.67 5.76
N ALA A 489 -8.88 9.39 6.28
CA ALA A 489 -8.13 8.88 7.44
C ALA A 489 -9.06 8.66 8.64
N ASP A 490 -10.17 9.44 8.60
CA ASP A 490 -11.10 9.31 9.74
C ASP A 490 -12.14 8.21 9.46
N ARG A 491 -12.43 7.87 8.16
CA ARG A 491 -13.67 7.08 7.92
C ARG A 491 -13.30 5.70 7.38
N LEU A 492 -12.09 5.56 6.80
CA LEU A 492 -11.85 4.28 6.10
C LEU A 492 -11.43 3.22 7.12
N TYR A 493 -11.87 1.96 6.77
CA TYR A 493 -11.67 0.82 7.69
C TYR A 493 -10.25 0.27 7.59
N TYR A 494 -9.65 0.38 6.48
CA TYR A 494 -8.37 -0.34 6.30
C TYR A 494 -7.24 0.68 6.08
N LEU A 495 -7.59 1.98 6.24
CA LEU A 495 -6.54 2.98 6.02
C LEU A 495 -5.94 3.39 7.38
N ASN A 496 -4.58 3.26 7.43
CA ASN A 496 -3.86 3.69 8.64
C ASN A 496 -3.03 4.96 8.37
N GLY A 497 -2.91 5.76 9.47
CA GLY A 497 -2.12 7.01 9.31
C GLY A 497 -1.29 7.28 10.57
N ALA A 498 0.07 7.52 10.27
CA ALA A 498 0.94 7.96 11.37
C ALA A 498 2.08 8.84 10.83
N ASN A 499 2.41 9.96 11.62
CA ASN A 499 3.54 10.84 11.29
C ASN A 499 3.49 11.28 9.82
N ASN A 500 2.29 11.72 9.33
CA ASN A 500 2.12 12.26 7.96
C ASN A 500 2.30 11.17 6.89
N ARG A 501 2.09 9.99 7.26
CA ARG A 501 2.16 8.87 6.30
C ARG A 501 0.89 8.03 6.40
N TYR A 502 0.58 7.50 5.19
CA TYR A 502 -0.72 6.78 5.12
C TYR A 502 -0.52 5.48 4.34
N TRP A 503 -1.24 4.40 4.87
CA TRP A 503 -1.07 3.14 4.12
C TRP A 503 -2.29 2.24 4.35
N PHE A 504 -2.52 1.41 3.33
CA PHE A 504 -3.60 0.44 3.48
C PHE A 504 -3.03 -0.88 4.01
N ASP A 505 -3.83 -1.44 4.89
CA ASP A 505 -3.49 -2.78 5.39
C ASP A 505 -4.74 -3.68 5.33
N THR A 506 -4.43 -4.98 5.15
CA THR A 506 -5.59 -5.93 5.07
C THR A 506 -6.25 -6.08 6.44
N ARG A 507 -5.49 -5.62 7.41
CA ARG A 507 -6.14 -5.65 8.74
C ARG A 507 -6.82 -4.30 9.05
N PRO A 508 -7.96 -4.43 9.73
CA PRO A 508 -8.70 -3.20 10.00
C PRO A 508 -7.98 -2.31 11.02
N ASN A 509 -8.14 -1.04 10.86
CA ASN A 509 -7.63 0.00 11.79
C ASN A 509 -8.36 -0.10 13.14
N LEU A 510 -7.49 -0.17 14.27
CA LEU A 510 -8.05 -0.43 15.62
C LEU A 510 -9.05 0.65 16.01
N ARG A 511 -8.76 1.84 15.69
CA ARG A 511 -9.70 2.92 16.03
C ARG A 511 -11.07 2.68 15.37
N ARG A 512 -10.98 2.27 14.17
CA ARG A 512 -12.29 2.02 13.52
C ARG A 512 -13.00 0.82 14.16
N GLU A 513 -12.20 -0.17 14.33
CA GLU A 513 -12.82 -1.30 15.05
C GLU A 513 -13.46 -0.86 16.37
N MET A 514 -12.82 -0.02 17.01
CA MET A 514 -13.38 0.51 18.26
C MET A 514 -14.69 1.27 18.00
N GLU A 515 -14.78 2.14 17.02
CA GLU A 515 -16.01 2.90 16.74
C GLU A 515 -17.17 1.96 16.38
N GLU A 516 -16.85 0.90 15.70
CA GLU A 516 -17.90 -0.06 15.36
C GLU A 516 -18.41 -0.80 16.61
N ARG A 517 -17.55 -1.08 17.48
CA ARG A 517 -17.98 -1.83 18.68
C ARG A 517 -18.75 -0.91 19.64
N LYS A 518 -18.45 0.38 19.48
CA LYS A 518 -19.18 1.32 20.35
C LYS A 518 -20.69 1.17 20.17
N ARG A 519 -21.10 0.77 18.93
CA ARG A 519 -22.54 0.75 18.63
C ARG A 519 -23.20 -0.49 19.25
N ARG A 520 -22.39 -1.41 19.76
CA ARG A 520 -22.96 -2.66 20.31
C ARG A 520 -23.37 -2.49 21.77
N PHE A 521 -22.89 -1.37 22.36
CA PHE A 521 -23.16 -1.25 23.82
C PHE A 521 -24.45 -0.43 24.05
N ASP A 522 -25.33 -1.14 24.78
CA ASP A 522 -26.61 -0.48 25.14
C ASP A 522 -26.41 0.47 26.33
N GLU A 523 -27.13 1.61 26.17
CA GLU A 523 -26.92 2.65 27.19
C GLU A 523 -27.37 2.15 28.58
N LYS A 524 -28.52 1.47 28.78
CA LYS A 524 -29.07 1.09 30.11
C LYS A 524 -28.32 -0.12 30.69
N GLU A 525 -27.92 -1.04 29.83
CA GLU A 525 -27.41 -2.32 30.36
C GLU A 525 -25.88 -2.26 30.51
N ASP A 526 -25.25 -1.42 29.66
CA ASP A 526 -23.76 -1.50 29.68
C ASP A 526 -23.18 -0.17 30.17
N VAL A 527 -23.69 0.96 29.67
CA VAL A 527 -23.01 2.26 29.88
C VAL A 527 -23.33 2.77 31.29
N ILE A 528 -24.57 2.72 31.76
CA ILE A 528 -24.97 3.31 33.06
C ILE A 528 -24.28 2.54 34.20
N PRO A 529 -24.24 1.21 34.10
CA PRO A 529 -23.51 0.50 35.17
C PRO A 529 -22.02 0.89 35.20
N ALA A 530 -21.43 1.06 34.02
CA ALA A 530 -20.01 1.48 34.00
C ALA A 530 -19.84 2.88 34.60
N ILE A 531 -20.79 3.78 34.30
CA ILE A 531 -20.71 5.12 34.91
C ILE A 531 -20.84 4.98 36.44
N ALA A 532 -21.77 4.11 36.86
CA ALA A 532 -21.97 3.94 38.32
C ALA A 532 -20.67 3.46 38.97
N GLU A 533 -20.01 2.49 38.30
CA GLU A 533 -18.72 2.01 38.84
C GLU A 533 -17.69 3.14 38.91
N GLY A 534 -17.63 3.97 37.80
CA GLY A 534 -16.69 5.12 37.82
C GLY A 534 -17.01 6.12 38.93
N VAL A 535 -18.31 6.39 39.16
CA VAL A 535 -18.69 7.35 40.21
C VAL A 535 -18.37 6.76 41.59
N LYS A 536 -18.62 5.49 41.69
CA LYS A 536 -18.31 4.84 42.99
C LYS A 536 -16.83 4.99 43.32
N LYS A 537 -15.94 4.86 42.29
CA LYS A 537 -14.49 5.01 42.54
C LYS A 537 -14.12 6.47 42.82
N ALA A 538 -14.96 7.37 42.26
CA ALA A 538 -14.60 8.80 42.41
C ALA A 538 -15.08 9.35 43.75
N VAL A 539 -16.20 8.81 44.25
CA VAL A 539 -16.78 9.39 45.48
C VAL A 539 -16.57 8.37 46.62
N ALA A 540 -15.39 8.49 47.26
CA ALA A 540 -15.07 7.55 48.37
C ALA A 540 -15.72 8.01 49.68
N LYS A 541 -15.66 7.02 50.73
CA LYS A 541 -16.40 7.25 51.99
C LYS A 541 -15.80 8.45 52.76
N GLY A 542 -16.64 9.45 53.04
CA GLY A 542 -16.31 10.60 53.91
C GLY A 542 -17.20 10.59 55.17
N HIS A 543 -17.75 11.74 55.58
CA HIS A 543 -18.61 11.90 56.77
C HIS A 543 -20.01 11.33 56.53
N PHE A 544 -20.21 10.76 55.32
CA PHE A 544 -21.52 10.15 55.05
C PHE A 544 -21.52 8.69 55.52
N ASP A 545 -22.59 8.35 56.23
CA ASP A 545 -22.72 6.96 56.73
C ASP A 545 -23.05 5.98 55.60
N GLY A 546 -23.52 6.61 54.43
CA GLY A 546 -23.80 5.75 53.24
C GLY A 546 -23.86 6.62 51.97
N ILE A 547 -23.17 5.99 50.93
CA ILE A 547 -23.28 6.64 49.60
C ILE A 547 -24.02 5.67 48.66
N HIS A 548 -25.14 6.24 48.18
CA HIS A 548 -25.96 5.40 47.30
C HIS A 548 -25.93 5.91 45.85
N ILE A 549 -25.37 5.00 44.99
CA ILE A 549 -25.19 5.44 43.58
C ILE A 549 -26.30 4.81 42.73
N PHE A 550 -27.14 5.59 42.17
CA PHE A 550 -28.26 5.20 41.27
C PHE A 550 -29.15 4.18 41.95
N THR A 551 -29.30 4.33 43.22
CA THR A 551 -30.09 3.34 43.98
C THR A 551 -31.55 3.79 44.06
N ALA A 552 -32.40 2.78 43.89
CA ALA A 552 -33.84 3.09 43.96
C ALA A 552 -34.24 3.51 45.39
N SER A 553 -35.26 4.30 45.49
CA SER A 553 -35.66 4.91 46.78
C SER A 553 -35.99 3.84 47.81
N GLY A 554 -36.56 2.65 47.44
CA GLY A 554 -36.97 1.57 48.37
C GLY A 554 -35.77 0.94 49.08
N ASP A 555 -34.64 1.05 48.45
CA ASP A 555 -33.46 0.35 49.01
C ASP A 555 -32.60 1.29 49.86
N ILE A 556 -33.11 2.50 50.09
CA ILE A 556 -32.36 3.45 50.91
C ILE A 556 -33.00 3.47 52.31
N PRO A 557 -32.23 3.17 53.34
CA PRO A 557 -32.77 3.11 54.70
C PRO A 557 -33.23 4.49 55.20
N ASP A 558 -34.42 4.43 55.96
CA ASP A 558 -34.94 5.69 56.55
C ASP A 558 -34.55 5.75 58.04
N ASP A 559 -33.22 5.94 58.39
CA ASP A 559 -32.70 6.04 59.78
C ASP A 559 -31.95 7.35 59.96
N SER A 560 -31.29 7.51 61.07
CA SER A 560 -30.71 8.83 61.44
C SER A 560 -29.34 9.02 60.78
N ALA A 561 -28.91 8.03 59.93
CA ALA A 561 -27.60 8.17 59.25
C ALA A 561 -27.67 9.18 58.10
N LEU A 562 -26.61 10.02 57.96
CA LEU A 562 -26.52 10.95 56.83
C LEU A 562 -26.05 10.21 55.55
N ARG A 563 -26.85 10.48 54.45
CA ARG A 563 -26.52 9.70 53.24
C ARG A 563 -26.43 10.63 52.04
N LEU A 564 -25.41 10.29 51.20
CA LEU A 564 -25.30 10.99 49.91
C LEU A 564 -25.85 10.11 48.79
N LEU A 565 -26.84 10.74 48.10
CA LEU A 565 -27.40 10.00 46.94
C LEU A 565 -26.93 10.62 45.63
N VAL A 566 -26.30 9.72 44.86
CA VAL A 566 -25.92 10.19 43.51
C VAL A 566 -27.00 9.76 42.50
N LEU A 567 -27.56 10.75 41.85
CA LEU A 567 -28.68 10.46 40.93
C LEU A 567 -28.15 9.94 39.59
N PRO A 568 -29.06 9.13 38.91
CA PRO A 568 -28.63 8.62 37.60
C PRO A 568 -28.49 9.75 36.57
N PRO A 569 -27.71 9.48 35.48
CA PRO A 569 -27.38 10.53 34.49
C PRO A 569 -28.64 11.12 33.84
N HIS A 570 -29.74 10.31 33.74
CA HIS A 570 -30.95 10.89 33.11
C HIS A 570 -31.62 11.90 34.04
N ALA A 571 -31.30 11.76 35.39
CA ALA A 571 -31.82 12.78 36.32
C ALA A 571 -30.80 13.93 36.50
N HIS A 572 -30.54 14.64 35.39
CA HIS A 572 -29.46 15.66 35.42
C HIS A 572 -30.04 17.03 35.81
N TYR A 573 -29.07 17.83 36.28
CA TYR A 573 -29.46 19.21 36.66
C TYR A 573 -28.98 20.22 35.62
N GLY A 574 -29.94 21.16 35.15
CA GLY A 574 -29.61 22.28 34.26
C GLY A 574 -30.44 23.52 34.63
N LYS A 575 -29.85 24.73 34.64
CA LYS A 575 -30.55 25.97 35.08
C LYS A 575 -31.64 26.36 34.07
N ARG A 576 -31.60 25.81 32.83
CA ARG A 576 -32.53 26.25 31.76
C ARG A 576 -33.38 25.07 31.29
N GLU A 577 -33.34 23.84 31.90
CA GLU A 577 -34.05 22.62 31.47
C GLU A 577 -35.02 22.18 32.56
N VAL A 578 -36.07 21.32 32.13
CA VAL A 578 -36.96 20.65 33.11
C VAL A 578 -36.11 19.97 34.20
N GLN A 579 -36.28 20.44 35.46
CA GLN A 579 -35.42 20.06 36.60
C GLN A 579 -35.65 18.58 36.98
N MET A 580 -35.25 17.60 36.08
CA MET A 580 -35.47 16.16 36.31
C MET A 580 -34.71 15.70 37.57
N ALA A 581 -33.62 16.39 37.82
CA ALA A 581 -32.88 16.02 39.05
C ALA A 581 -33.70 16.33 40.30
N THR A 582 -34.32 17.49 40.36
CA THR A 582 -35.11 17.86 41.56
C THR A 582 -36.37 16.97 41.66
N VAL A 583 -36.90 16.63 40.50
CA VAL A 583 -38.08 15.75 40.54
C VAL A 583 -37.69 14.39 41.13
N CYS A 584 -36.65 13.88 40.59
CA CYS A 584 -36.18 12.58 41.12
C CYS A 584 -35.78 12.70 42.59
N ALA A 585 -35.06 13.74 42.88
CA ALA A 585 -34.64 13.93 44.29
C ALA A 585 -35.86 14.08 45.22
N THR A 586 -36.92 14.71 44.74
CA THR A 586 -38.13 14.87 45.58
C THR A 586 -38.79 13.51 45.82
N GLU A 587 -38.79 12.73 44.86
CA GLU A 587 -39.37 11.38 45.06
C GLU A 587 -38.60 10.60 46.14
N HIS A 588 -37.26 10.75 46.07
CA HIS A 588 -36.45 10.04 47.10
C HIS A 588 -36.64 10.67 48.48
N LEU A 589 -36.84 11.96 48.45
CA LEU A 589 -36.94 12.68 49.74
C LEU A 589 -38.26 12.36 50.43
N LYS A 590 -39.39 12.10 49.62
CA LYS A 590 -40.74 11.98 50.24
C LYS A 590 -41.10 10.51 50.43
N LYS A 591 -40.35 9.63 49.63
CA LYS A 591 -40.86 8.24 49.67
C LYS A 591 -39.66 7.29 49.85
N ARG A 592 -39.89 6.25 50.63
CA ARG A 592 -39.07 5.02 50.60
C ARG A 592 -39.85 3.86 50.00
N GLY A 593 -39.61 3.59 48.74
CA GLY A 593 -40.53 2.67 48.03
C GLY A 593 -41.96 3.21 48.02
N ASP A 594 -42.84 2.47 48.63
CA ASP A 594 -44.26 2.91 48.61
C ASP A 594 -44.64 3.56 49.94
N GLN A 595 -43.62 3.68 50.85
CA GLN A 595 -43.92 4.28 52.17
C GLN A 595 -43.37 5.72 52.25
N PRO A 596 -44.15 6.58 53.05
CA PRO A 596 -43.62 7.94 53.23
C PRO A 596 -42.30 7.94 54.03
N ARG A 597 -41.42 8.81 53.54
CA ARG A 597 -40.11 8.89 54.24
C ARG A 597 -40.20 9.92 55.38
N HIS A 598 -39.68 9.61 56.61
CA HIS A 598 -39.81 10.48 57.81
C HIS A 598 -38.52 11.27 58.05
N ARG A 599 -37.38 10.72 57.77
CA ARG A 599 -36.11 11.46 58.05
C ARG A 599 -35.54 12.07 56.77
N GLN A 600 -36.26 13.12 56.27
CA GLN A 600 -35.95 13.71 54.94
C GLN A 600 -34.68 14.56 55.02
N ASN A 601 -34.34 15.02 56.26
CA ASN A 601 -33.19 15.95 56.37
C ASN A 601 -31.87 15.17 56.43
N ARG A 602 -32.03 13.85 56.20
CA ARG A 602 -30.77 13.07 56.26
C ARG A 602 -30.30 12.70 54.86
N LEU A 603 -30.85 13.29 53.79
CA LEU A 603 -30.45 12.93 52.42
C LEU A 603 -29.89 14.17 51.71
N ILE A 604 -28.74 13.98 51.08
CA ILE A 604 -28.15 14.98 50.18
C ILE A 604 -27.96 14.35 48.79
N PHE A 605 -28.14 15.25 47.75
CA PHE A 605 -28.13 14.62 46.41
C PHE A 605 -27.02 15.24 45.57
N LEU A 606 -26.40 14.32 44.81
CA LEU A 606 -25.42 14.76 43.79
C LEU A 606 -25.93 14.42 42.38
N ALA A 607 -25.98 15.45 41.60
CA ALA A 607 -26.57 15.22 40.27
C ALA A 607 -25.57 15.62 39.17
N ALA A 608 -25.83 14.93 38.00
CA ALA A 608 -24.97 15.21 36.83
C ALA A 608 -25.37 16.55 36.18
N ASP A 609 -24.35 17.15 35.57
CA ASP A 609 -24.59 18.37 34.79
C ASP A 609 -25.16 18.01 33.41
N ALA A 610 -26.21 18.69 32.98
CA ALA A 610 -26.95 18.32 31.75
C ALA A 610 -26.06 18.50 30.52
N ASP A 611 -25.12 19.49 30.60
CA ASP A 611 -24.31 19.79 29.40
C ASP A 611 -23.21 18.74 29.19
N ASN A 612 -22.93 17.99 30.22
CA ASN A 612 -21.77 17.08 30.08
C ASN A 612 -22.22 15.62 30.04
N THR A 613 -23.48 15.38 30.18
CA THR A 613 -23.96 13.99 30.31
C THR A 613 -23.79 13.24 28.98
N ARG A 614 -24.09 13.90 27.83
CA ARG A 614 -23.95 13.19 26.54
C ARG A 614 -22.49 12.85 26.25
N LEU A 615 -21.69 13.82 26.58
CA LEU A 615 -20.26 13.57 26.37
C LEU A 615 -19.75 12.41 27.24
N LEU A 616 -20.15 12.35 28.53
CA LEU A 616 -19.74 11.24 29.41
C LEU A 616 -20.20 9.88 28.85
N ILE A 617 -21.42 9.87 28.40
CA ILE A 617 -21.94 8.60 27.84
C ILE A 617 -21.10 8.17 26.63
N ASP A 618 -20.78 9.12 25.79
CA ASP A 618 -19.97 8.77 24.60
C ASP A 618 -18.58 8.28 25.03
N HIS A 619 -17.91 8.97 26.02
CA HIS A 619 -16.55 8.56 26.45
C HIS A 619 -16.59 7.16 27.09
N VAL A 620 -17.66 6.87 27.83
CA VAL A 620 -17.73 5.52 28.46
C VAL A 620 -17.93 4.46 27.38
N ARG A 621 -18.69 4.77 26.36
CA ARG A 621 -18.85 3.77 25.28
C ARG A 621 -17.51 3.49 24.59
N SER A 622 -16.82 4.56 24.37
CA SER A 622 -15.49 4.36 23.73
C SER A 622 -14.58 3.51 24.62
N MET A 623 -14.63 3.82 25.90
CA MET A 623 -13.78 3.04 26.82
C MET A 623 -14.19 1.56 26.81
N LEU A 624 -15.51 1.27 26.87
CA LEU A 624 -15.97 -0.13 26.84
C LEU A 624 -15.58 -0.81 25.52
N ALA A 625 -15.61 -0.07 24.48
CA ALA A 625 -15.22 -0.67 23.18
C ALA A 625 -13.74 -1.03 23.18
N TRP A 626 -12.91 -0.08 23.69
CA TRP A 626 -11.46 -0.41 23.73
C TRP A 626 -11.22 -1.61 24.67
N GLU A 627 -11.97 -1.60 25.77
CA GLU A 627 -11.80 -2.73 26.71
C GLU A 627 -12.20 -4.06 26.04
N SER A 628 -13.18 -4.03 25.28
CA SER A 628 -13.62 -5.26 24.59
C SER A 628 -12.57 -5.74 23.59
N ILE A 629 -11.94 -4.79 22.87
CA ILE A 629 -10.89 -5.20 21.89
C ILE A 629 -9.73 -5.85 22.65
N VAL A 630 -9.32 -5.24 23.74
CA VAL A 630 -8.16 -5.77 24.48
C VAL A 630 -8.53 -7.14 25.07
N THR A 631 -9.77 -7.26 25.60
CA THR A 631 -10.22 -8.55 26.17
C THR A 631 -10.28 -9.64 25.10
N ASP A 632 -10.85 -9.33 23.96
CA ASP A 632 -10.92 -10.33 22.88
C ASP A 632 -9.52 -10.76 22.43
N TYR A 633 -8.61 -9.76 22.43
CA TYR A 633 -7.22 -10.13 22.06
C TYR A 633 -6.62 -11.06 23.12
N LYS A 634 -6.82 -10.80 24.44
CA LYS A 634 -6.25 -11.64 25.52
C LYS A 634 -6.89 -13.02 25.53
N ASN A 635 -8.19 -13.07 25.00
CA ASN A 635 -8.87 -14.38 24.99
C ASN A 635 -8.70 -15.09 23.64
N ASN A 636 -7.84 -14.64 22.82
CA ASN A 636 -7.49 -15.19 21.50
C ASN A 636 -8.69 -15.24 20.56
N ARG A 637 -9.67 -14.33 20.70
CA ARG A 637 -10.80 -14.25 19.76
C ARG A 637 -10.43 -13.43 18.52
N ILE A 638 -9.44 -12.51 18.73
CA ILE A 638 -8.94 -11.74 17.57
C ILE A 638 -7.41 -11.81 17.58
N VAL A 639 -6.77 -11.68 16.37
CA VAL A 639 -5.29 -11.74 16.30
C VAL A 639 -4.75 -10.32 16.02
N LEU A 640 -3.92 -9.80 17.01
CA LEU A 640 -3.26 -8.50 16.84
C LEU A 640 -1.75 -8.68 16.91
N ASP A 641 -1.02 -8.02 16.06
CA ASP A 641 0.45 -8.08 16.27
C ASP A 641 0.86 -7.30 17.53
N ASN A 642 2.14 -7.43 17.93
CA ASN A 642 2.60 -6.89 19.24
C ASN A 642 2.43 -5.37 19.30
N LEU A 643 2.68 -4.72 18.19
CA LEU A 643 2.56 -3.24 18.21
C LEU A 643 1.09 -2.80 18.29
N MET A 644 0.21 -3.45 17.62
CA MET A 644 -1.25 -3.09 17.64
C MET A 644 -1.83 -3.40 19.03
N ALA A 645 -1.30 -4.48 19.57
CA ALA A 645 -1.82 -4.81 20.92
C ALA A 645 -1.39 -3.75 21.93
N ARG A 646 -0.16 -3.32 21.85
CA ARG A 646 0.30 -2.24 22.75
C ARG A 646 -0.49 -0.95 22.51
N ASN A 647 -0.66 -0.66 21.20
CA ASN A 647 -1.46 0.54 20.88
C ASN A 647 -2.89 0.45 21.45
N ALA A 648 -3.56 -0.69 21.34
CA ALA A 648 -4.93 -0.84 21.89
C ALA A 648 -4.93 -0.67 23.41
N GLU A 649 -3.90 -1.21 24.08
CA GLU A 649 -3.83 -1.07 25.55
C GLU A 649 -3.61 0.39 25.96
N THR A 650 -2.70 1.05 25.27
CA THR A 650 -2.46 2.47 25.55
C THR A 650 -3.75 3.29 25.35
N ASN A 651 -4.46 3.02 24.26
CA ASN A 651 -5.71 3.78 24.03
C ASN A 651 -6.76 3.47 25.11
N LEU A 652 -6.81 2.21 25.55
CA LEU A 652 -7.75 1.89 26.64
C LEU A 652 -7.38 2.66 27.91
N ASP A 653 -6.08 2.74 28.21
CA ASP A 653 -5.67 3.50 29.41
C ASP A 653 -6.04 4.97 29.28
N THR A 654 -5.79 5.54 28.14
CA THR A 654 -6.17 6.95 27.91
C THR A 654 -7.68 7.14 28.05
N ALA A 655 -8.44 6.18 27.47
CA ALA A 655 -9.91 6.31 27.56
C ALA A 655 -10.38 6.22 29.02
N ARG A 656 -9.70 5.40 29.86
CA ARG A 656 -10.08 5.30 31.28
C ARG A 656 -9.81 6.62 32.01
N ARG A 657 -8.68 7.20 31.70
CA ARG A 657 -8.37 8.48 32.36
C ARG A 657 -9.36 9.57 31.93
N THR A 658 -9.68 9.57 30.61
CA THR A 658 -10.64 10.59 30.12
C THR A 658 -12.00 10.40 30.79
N VAL A 659 -12.45 9.16 30.97
CA VAL A 659 -13.78 8.93 31.61
C VAL A 659 -13.73 9.38 33.07
N ALA A 660 -12.61 9.06 33.77
CA ALA A 660 -12.49 9.50 35.18
C ALA A 660 -12.59 11.03 35.29
N ARG A 661 -11.89 11.70 34.46
CA ARG A 661 -11.95 13.18 34.46
C ARG A 661 -13.35 13.68 34.12
N THR A 662 -13.98 13.12 33.10
CA THR A 662 -15.30 13.60 32.64
C THR A 662 -16.36 13.31 33.72
N ILE A 663 -16.22 12.19 34.46
CA ILE A 663 -17.17 11.91 35.55
C ILE A 663 -17.10 13.03 36.59
N ARG A 664 -15.88 13.48 36.89
CA ARG A 664 -15.76 14.56 37.89
C ARG A 664 -16.37 15.86 37.38
N GLU A 665 -16.26 16.06 36.11
CA GLU A 665 -16.80 17.31 35.53
C GLU A 665 -18.33 17.23 35.41
N THR A 666 -18.83 15.94 35.34
CA THR A 666 -20.28 15.79 35.08
C THR A 666 -21.05 15.77 36.40
N TYR A 667 -20.55 15.04 37.43
CA TYR A 667 -21.29 14.98 38.70
C TYR A 667 -20.75 16.05 39.65
N ARG A 668 -21.47 17.25 39.62
CA ARG A 668 -20.87 18.37 40.37
C ARG A 668 -21.96 19.21 41.03
N TRP A 669 -23.20 18.79 40.82
CA TRP A 669 -24.27 19.63 41.41
C TRP A 669 -24.78 18.95 42.69
N LEU A 670 -24.71 19.78 43.75
CA LEU A 670 -25.30 19.31 45.02
C LEU A 670 -26.67 19.93 45.25
N LEU A 671 -27.55 19.00 45.60
CA LEU A 671 -28.93 19.48 45.85
C LEU A 671 -29.29 19.17 47.31
N VAL A 672 -29.61 20.33 47.95
CA VAL A 672 -29.89 20.18 49.39
C VAL A 672 -31.30 20.72 49.67
N PRO A 673 -32.09 19.84 50.32
CA PRO A 673 -33.45 20.30 50.65
C PRO A 673 -33.45 21.20 51.90
N VAL A 674 -34.18 22.37 51.71
CA VAL A 674 -34.23 23.31 52.86
C VAL A 674 -35.70 23.70 53.08
N GLN A 675 -36.02 23.72 54.34
CA GLN A 675 -37.37 24.21 54.65
C GLN A 675 -37.27 25.53 55.43
N GLU A 676 -38.08 26.52 54.86
CA GLU A 676 -38.05 27.83 55.55
C GLU A 676 -39.17 27.92 56.59
N ILE A 677 -38.86 28.66 57.59
CA ILE A 677 -39.94 28.91 58.57
C ILE A 677 -40.54 30.29 58.29
N VAL A 678 -41.92 30.23 57.85
CA VAL A 678 -42.62 31.50 57.56
C VAL A 678 -43.69 31.73 58.63
N GLY A 679 -43.54 32.94 59.49
CA GLY A 679 -44.58 33.32 60.49
C GLY A 679 -44.52 32.43 61.74
N GLY A 680 -43.29 31.77 62.15
CA GLY A 680 -43.15 31.00 63.41
C GLY A 680 -43.54 29.53 63.25
N ARG A 681 -43.95 29.07 61.94
CA ARG A 681 -44.25 27.65 61.65
C ARG A 681 -43.40 27.17 60.46
N VAL A 682 -42.92 25.83 60.62
CA VAL A 682 -42.11 25.23 59.53
C VAL A 682 -42.99 25.07 58.28
N SER A 683 -42.60 25.72 57.20
CA SER A 683 -43.34 25.59 55.93
C SER A 683 -43.45 24.11 55.51
N THR A 684 -44.67 23.75 55.02
CA THR A 684 -44.89 22.36 54.53
C THR A 684 -44.22 22.15 53.18
N GLU A 685 -43.69 23.29 52.59
CA GLU A 685 -43.04 23.16 51.27
C GLU A 685 -41.53 23.32 51.41
N PHE A 686 -40.74 22.31 50.89
CA PHE A 686 -39.27 22.48 50.95
C PHE A 686 -38.76 23.03 49.62
N ARG A 687 -37.63 23.77 49.76
CA ARG A 687 -36.97 24.35 48.58
C ARG A 687 -35.61 23.68 48.37
N TRP A 688 -35.20 23.74 47.09
CA TRP A 688 -33.88 23.12 46.79
C TRP A 688 -32.80 24.21 46.69
N GLU A 689 -31.84 23.99 47.52
CA GLU A 689 -30.61 24.80 47.28
C GLU A 689 -29.56 23.98 46.50
N ASP A 690 -29.02 24.63 45.53
CA ASP A 690 -28.06 23.88 44.70
C ASP A 690 -26.66 24.51 44.83
N TYR A 691 -25.68 23.68 44.94
CA TYR A 691 -24.28 24.12 45.03
C TYR A 691 -23.43 23.38 43.99
N VAL A 692 -22.44 24.09 43.57
CA VAL A 692 -21.57 23.46 42.55
C VAL A 692 -20.24 23.06 43.23
N ILE A 693 -19.83 21.89 42.78
CA ILE A 693 -18.52 21.45 43.31
C ILE A 693 -17.43 21.68 42.26
N ASN A 694 -16.25 22.03 42.81
CA ASN A 694 -15.11 22.22 41.91
C ASN A 694 -14.59 20.87 41.34
N PRO A 695 -14.73 20.70 40.04
CA PRO A 695 -14.38 19.42 39.42
C PRO A 695 -12.88 19.15 39.46
N SER A 696 -12.04 20.17 39.84
CA SER A 696 -10.57 19.98 39.82
C SER A 696 -10.07 19.57 41.21
N ALA A 697 -10.98 19.34 42.05
CA ALA A 697 -10.54 18.98 43.40
C ALA A 697 -9.92 17.56 43.38
N GLU A 698 -8.75 17.47 44.12
CA GLU A 698 -7.99 16.19 44.11
C GLU A 698 -8.79 15.07 44.78
N LYS A 699 -9.59 15.51 45.87
CA LYS A 699 -10.45 14.52 46.55
C LYS A 699 -11.91 15.02 46.53
N PRO A 700 -12.75 14.45 45.62
CA PRO A 700 -14.12 14.92 45.39
C PRO A 700 -14.97 14.86 46.68
N ILE A 701 -14.79 13.87 47.44
CA ILE A 701 -15.64 13.77 48.65
C ILE A 701 -15.26 14.87 49.64
N GLU A 702 -14.04 15.23 49.76
CA GLU A 702 -13.65 16.33 50.68
C GLU A 702 -14.20 17.67 50.18
N GLU A 703 -14.23 17.81 48.91
CA GLU A 703 -14.80 19.05 48.36
C GLU A 703 -16.31 19.12 48.59
N ILE A 704 -16.96 17.98 48.40
CA ILE A 704 -18.41 17.95 48.67
C ILE A 704 -18.66 18.35 50.14
N GLU A 705 -17.89 17.81 51.05
CA GLU A 705 -18.09 18.11 52.48
C GLU A 705 -17.75 19.58 52.78
N ARG A 706 -16.69 20.01 52.17
CA ARG A 706 -16.31 21.41 52.37
C ARG A 706 -17.44 22.37 51.95
N VAL A 707 -18.00 22.06 50.66
CA VAL A 707 -19.06 22.97 50.15
C VAL A 707 -20.29 22.89 51.08
N LEU A 708 -20.57 21.66 51.54
CA LEU A 708 -21.76 21.51 52.40
C LEU A 708 -21.53 22.19 53.76
N LYS A 709 -20.32 22.12 54.33
CA LYS A 709 -20.02 22.75 55.64
C LYS A 709 -20.03 24.28 55.52
N GLU A 710 -19.46 24.80 54.42
CA GLU A 710 -19.38 26.27 54.26
C GLU A 710 -20.78 26.88 54.10
N ASN A 711 -21.65 25.98 53.61
CA ASN A 711 -22.99 26.55 53.40
C ASN A 711 -23.96 26.09 54.50
N GLU A 712 -23.40 25.51 55.53
CA GLU A 712 -24.11 25.08 56.76
C GLU A 712 -25.19 24.03 56.42
N ALA A 713 -25.01 23.33 55.28
CA ALA A 713 -25.93 22.21 54.94
C ALA A 713 -25.49 20.93 55.65
N LEU A 714 -24.26 20.86 56.12
CA LEU A 714 -23.74 19.75 56.95
C LEU A 714 -23.10 20.34 58.21
N ILE A 715 -23.70 19.97 59.32
CA ILE A 715 -23.13 20.47 60.60
C ILE A 715 -22.61 19.26 61.39
N THR A 716 -21.32 19.25 61.56
CA THR A 716 -20.74 18.07 62.26
C THR A 716 -20.55 18.39 63.74
N GLU A 717 -20.46 19.74 64.00
CA GLU A 717 -20.39 20.19 65.41
C GLU A 717 -21.12 21.53 65.56
N TRP A 718 -21.92 21.58 66.66
CA TRP A 718 -22.64 22.86 66.88
C TRP A 718 -21.80 23.78 67.78
N ALA A 719 -21.65 25.09 67.29
CA ALA A 719 -21.12 26.08 68.25
C ALA A 719 -22.18 26.42 69.31
N PRO A 720 -21.72 26.37 70.59
CA PRO A 720 -22.67 26.56 71.70
C PRO A 720 -23.49 27.84 71.55
N ILE A 721 -22.89 28.87 70.99
CA ILE A 721 -23.63 30.15 70.89
C ILE A 721 -24.63 30.08 69.73
N HIS A 722 -24.25 29.57 68.69
CA HIS A 722 -25.17 29.42 67.54
C HIS A 722 -26.33 28.47 67.88
N LEU A 723 -25.98 27.34 68.52
CA LEU A 723 -27.05 26.40 68.90
C LEU A 723 -28.03 27.06 69.87
N SER A 724 -27.43 27.74 70.87
CA SER A 724 -28.28 28.47 71.83
C SER A 724 -29.16 29.51 71.13
N SER A 725 -28.59 30.24 70.22
CA SER A 725 -29.38 31.24 69.48
C SER A 725 -30.53 30.58 68.70
N LEU A 726 -30.24 29.41 68.09
CA LEU A 726 -31.29 28.76 67.28
C LEU A 726 -32.37 28.16 68.18
N LEU A 727 -31.89 27.57 69.34
CA LEU A 727 -32.87 26.99 70.26
C LEU A 727 -33.77 28.08 70.86
N LYS A 728 -33.13 29.27 71.16
CA LYS A 728 -33.92 30.40 71.70
C LYS A 728 -34.87 30.97 70.64
N ARG A 729 -34.22 30.90 69.50
CA ARG A 729 -35.05 31.43 68.40
C ARG A 729 -36.23 30.50 68.10
N TRP A 730 -36.02 29.12 68.31
CA TRP A 730 -37.08 28.27 67.71
C TRP A 730 -37.81 27.52 68.83
N PHE A 731 -37.22 27.26 69.92
CA PHE A 731 -37.88 26.34 70.88
C PHE A 731 -38.07 27.03 72.23
N TRP A 732 -37.26 28.10 72.56
CA TRP A 732 -37.34 28.67 73.93
C TRP A 732 -37.87 30.10 73.86
N LYS A 733 -39.32 30.28 73.38
CA LYS A 733 -39.91 31.65 73.32
C LYS A 733 -40.89 31.84 74.47
N ASP A 734 -40.96 33.11 75.29
CA ASP A 734 -42.02 33.57 76.21
C ASP A 734 -42.04 32.70 77.48
N GLY A 735 -40.92 32.49 78.26
CA GLY A 735 -40.99 31.92 79.63
C GLY A 735 -41.13 30.40 79.61
N VAL A 736 -40.98 29.76 78.43
CA VAL A 736 -41.05 28.28 78.34
C VAL A 736 -39.63 27.71 78.49
N ALA A 737 -39.27 27.13 79.78
CA ALA A 737 -37.91 26.71 80.19
C ALA A 737 -37.71 25.21 79.92
N GLU A 738 -38.90 24.47 79.38
CA GLU A 738 -38.69 23.03 79.08
C GLU A 738 -39.63 22.61 77.93
N MET A 739 -38.98 21.89 76.87
CA MET A 739 -39.75 21.42 75.69
C MET A 739 -39.81 19.88 75.71
N GLN A 740 -41.04 19.28 75.66
CA GLN A 740 -41.17 17.80 75.60
C GLN A 740 -40.69 17.27 74.25
N ALA A 741 -39.60 16.48 74.37
CA ALA A 741 -38.94 15.82 73.22
C ALA A 741 -39.96 15.05 72.37
#